data_AF-E0IZC9-F1
#
_entry.id   AF-E0IZC9-F1
#
_cell.length_a   1.000
_cell.length_b   1.000
_cell.length_c   1.000
_cell.angle_alpha   90.00
_cell.angle_beta   90.00
_cell.angle_gamma   90.00
#
_symmetry.space_group_name_H-M   'P 1'
#
loop_
_entity.id
_entity.type
_entity.pdbx_description
1 polymer ?
#
loop_
_entity_poly.entity_id
_entity_poly.type
_entity_poly.pdbx_seq_one_letter_code
_entity_poly.pdbx_strand_id
1 'polypeptide(L)'
;MKITTVGVCIICGIFPLLILPQLPGTLTLAFLTLFACVLAFIPVKTVRYIALTLLFFVWGILSAKQILWAGETLTGATQDAIVEITATDGMTTHYGQITHLQGRRIFPAPGLVLYGEYLPQAVCAGQQWSMKLKVRAVHGQLNDGGFDSQRYAIAQHQPLTGRFLQASVIEPNCSLRAQYLASLQTTLQPYPWNAVILGLGMGERLSVPKEIKNIMRDTGTAHLMAISGLHIAFAALLAAGLIRSGQIFLPGRWIHWQIPLIGGICCAAFYAWLTGMQPPALRTVVALATWGMLKLSGRQWSGWDVWICCLAAILLMDPVAILSQSLWLSAAAVAALIFWYQWFPCPEWQLPPVLRAVVSLIHLQLGITLLLMPVQIVIFHGISLTSFIANLLAIPLVTFITVPLILAAMVVHLSGPLILEQGLWFLADRSLALLFWGLKSLPEGWINIAERWQWLSFSPWFLLVVWRLNAWRTLPAMCVAVGLLMCWPLWQKPRPDEWQVYMLDVGQGLAMVIARNGKAILYDTGLAWPEGDSGQQLIIPWLHWHNLEPEGVILSHEHLDHRGGLDSILHTWPMLWIRSPLNWEHHQPCVRGEAWQWQGLRFSVHWPLQASNDKGNNHSCVVKVDDGTNSILLTGDIEVPAEQKMLSRYWQQVQTTLLQVPHHGSNTSSSLPLIQRVNGKVALASASRYNAWRLPSNKVKHRYQQQGYQWLDTPHQGQVTVNFSAQGWRISSLREQILPRWYHQWFGVPVDNG
;
A
#
# COMPACT_ATOMS: atom_id res chain seq x y z
N MET A 1 -0.98 17.28 35.06
CA MET A 1 -1.59 17.47 33.72
C MET A 1 -2.63 16.38 33.51
N LYS A 2 -3.70 16.62 32.73
CA LYS A 2 -4.63 15.52 32.38
C LYS A 2 -3.92 14.56 31.42
N ILE A 3 -4.16 13.25 31.56
CA ILE A 3 -3.56 12.21 30.71
C ILE A 3 -3.92 12.46 29.23
N THR A 4 -5.16 12.88 28.97
CA THR A 4 -5.64 13.20 27.63
C THR A 4 -4.88 14.35 27.00
N THR A 5 -4.48 15.37 27.78
CA THR A 5 -3.62 16.46 27.29
C THR A 5 -2.24 15.95 26.88
N VAL A 6 -1.65 15.03 27.65
CA VAL A 6 -0.38 14.37 27.26
C VAL A 6 -0.58 13.56 25.99
N GLY A 7 -1.70 12.83 25.88
CA GLY A 7 -2.05 12.08 24.67
C GLY A 7 -2.15 12.95 23.41
N VAL A 8 -2.79 14.13 23.51
CA VAL A 8 -2.81 15.11 22.41
C VAL A 8 -1.40 15.60 22.09
N CYS A 9 -0.55 15.85 23.09
CA CYS A 9 0.84 16.26 22.85
C CYS A 9 1.64 15.19 22.09
N ILE A 10 1.43 13.89 22.40
CA ILE A 10 2.04 12.75 21.71
C ILE A 10 1.61 12.74 20.23
N ILE A 11 0.29 12.77 19.99
CA ILE A 11 -0.28 12.71 18.64
C ILE A 11 0.23 13.90 17.81
N CYS A 12 0.13 15.12 18.33
CA CYS A 12 0.61 16.33 17.65
C CYS A 12 2.12 16.34 17.44
N GLY A 13 2.90 15.77 18.36
CA GLY A 13 4.36 15.68 18.23
C GLY A 13 4.78 14.72 17.12
N ILE A 14 4.08 13.60 16.96
CA ILE A 14 4.41 12.55 15.99
C ILE A 14 3.82 12.83 14.60
N PHE A 15 2.69 13.54 14.51
CA PHE A 15 1.98 13.85 13.26
C PHE A 15 2.87 14.42 12.13
N PRO A 16 3.87 15.31 12.38
CA PRO A 16 4.77 15.80 11.35
C PRO A 16 5.50 14.71 10.56
N LEU A 17 5.71 13.50 11.09
CA LEU A 17 6.29 12.38 10.36
C LEU A 17 5.53 12.03 9.07
N LEU A 18 4.24 12.35 8.97
CA LEU A 18 3.45 12.12 7.74
C LEU A 18 3.85 13.05 6.59
N ILE A 19 4.35 14.24 6.91
CA ILE A 19 4.46 15.34 5.95
C ILE A 19 5.89 15.82 5.73
N LEU A 20 6.81 15.57 6.66
CA LEU A 20 8.18 16.05 6.58
C LEU A 20 8.87 15.56 5.29
N PRO A 21 9.52 16.47 4.54
CA PRO A 21 10.26 16.09 3.35
C PRO A 21 11.57 15.36 3.66
N GLN A 22 12.23 15.76 4.75
CA GLN A 22 13.46 15.16 5.23
C GLN A 22 13.46 15.15 6.76
N LEU A 23 14.19 14.21 7.36
CA LEU A 23 14.35 14.15 8.80
C LEU A 23 15.41 15.18 9.26
N PRO A 24 15.15 15.98 10.32
CA PRO A 24 16.13 16.92 10.85
C PRO A 24 17.46 16.27 11.21
N GLY A 25 18.59 16.97 11.01
CA GLY A 25 19.93 16.50 11.39
C GLY A 25 20.10 16.23 12.89
N THR A 26 21.12 15.48 13.28
CA THR A 26 21.38 15.11 14.69
C THR A 26 21.64 16.33 15.58
N LEU A 27 22.38 17.33 15.09
CA LEU A 27 22.62 18.59 15.81
C LEU A 27 21.32 19.37 16.05
N THR A 28 20.44 19.45 15.03
CA THR A 28 19.12 20.08 15.16
C THR A 28 18.29 19.38 16.23
N LEU A 29 18.31 18.05 16.27
CA LEU A 29 17.59 17.28 17.29
C LEU A 29 18.14 17.52 18.70
N ALA A 30 19.46 17.58 18.86
CA ALA A 30 20.09 17.89 20.15
C ALA A 30 19.68 19.28 20.66
N PHE A 31 19.70 20.29 19.78
CA PHE A 31 19.21 21.63 20.11
C PHE A 31 17.72 21.64 20.48
N LEU A 32 16.86 20.99 19.67
CA LEU A 32 15.44 20.90 19.95
C LEU A 32 15.15 20.20 21.28
N THR A 33 15.92 19.18 21.63
CA THR A 33 15.79 18.45 22.90
C THR A 33 16.15 19.36 24.06
N LEU A 34 17.32 20.03 24.00
CA LEU A 34 17.75 20.95 25.03
C LEU A 34 16.75 22.11 25.20
N PHE A 35 16.31 22.70 24.09
CA PHE A 35 15.32 23.76 24.06
C PHE A 35 13.99 23.31 24.70
N ALA A 36 13.48 22.14 24.33
CA ALA A 36 12.27 21.58 24.93
C ALA A 36 12.43 21.32 26.44
N CYS A 37 13.59 20.81 26.88
CA CYS A 37 13.89 20.64 28.30
C CYS A 37 13.90 21.98 29.06
N VAL A 38 14.50 23.03 28.50
CA VAL A 38 14.49 24.38 29.09
C VAL A 38 13.05 24.91 29.21
N LEU A 39 12.25 24.77 28.14
CA LEU A 39 10.84 25.18 28.15
C LEU A 39 10.02 24.42 29.21
N ALA A 40 10.34 23.15 29.48
CA ALA A 40 9.62 22.35 30.48
C ALA A 40 9.74 22.91 31.91
N PHE A 41 10.82 23.62 32.23
CA PHE A 41 11.02 24.26 33.53
C PHE A 41 10.21 25.55 33.72
N ILE A 42 9.73 26.16 32.63
CA ILE A 42 8.91 27.37 32.68
C ILE A 42 7.55 27.00 33.30
N PRO A 43 7.07 27.71 34.34
CA PRO A 43 5.84 27.35 35.05
C PRO A 43 4.54 27.73 34.31
N VAL A 44 4.60 27.93 33.00
CA VAL A 44 3.45 28.29 32.15
C VAL A 44 2.89 27.03 31.48
N LYS A 45 1.60 26.74 31.68
CA LYS A 45 0.96 25.50 31.20
C LYS A 45 1.09 25.29 29.69
N THR A 46 0.84 26.35 28.89
CA THR A 46 0.94 26.29 27.43
C THR A 46 2.37 26.01 26.98
N VAL A 47 3.36 26.62 27.62
CA VAL A 47 4.78 26.39 27.34
C VAL A 47 5.19 24.95 27.65
N ARG A 48 4.70 24.38 28.76
CA ARG A 48 4.92 22.95 29.06
C ARG A 48 4.29 22.02 28.04
N TYR A 49 3.15 22.38 27.45
CA TYR A 49 2.53 21.58 26.38
C TYR A 49 3.38 21.63 25.12
N ILE A 50 3.86 22.81 24.73
CA ILE A 50 4.80 22.97 23.61
C ILE A 50 6.07 22.15 23.86
N ALA A 51 6.64 22.22 25.07
CA ALA A 51 7.80 21.42 25.45
C ALA A 51 7.57 19.92 25.28
N LEU A 52 6.45 19.39 25.77
CA LEU A 52 6.12 17.97 25.60
C LEU A 52 5.88 17.59 24.14
N THR A 53 5.16 18.40 23.37
CA THR A 53 4.95 18.17 21.94
C THR A 53 6.28 18.13 21.19
N LEU A 54 7.22 19.02 21.52
CA LEU A 54 8.57 19.01 20.96
C LEU A 54 9.36 17.75 21.35
N LEU A 55 9.27 17.29 22.60
CA LEU A 55 9.92 16.05 23.02
C LEU A 55 9.35 14.82 22.29
N PHE A 56 8.02 14.76 22.10
CA PHE A 56 7.41 13.67 21.33
C PHE A 56 7.68 13.77 19.83
N PHE A 57 7.87 14.99 19.30
CA PHE A 57 8.40 15.19 17.96
C PHE A 57 9.82 14.62 17.83
N VAL A 58 10.72 14.94 18.76
CA VAL A 58 12.08 14.36 18.77
C VAL A 58 12.01 12.83 18.88
N TRP A 59 11.16 12.29 19.75
CA TRP A 59 10.93 10.84 19.86
C TRP A 59 10.55 10.22 18.52
N GLY A 60 9.56 10.79 17.83
CA GLY A 60 9.14 10.33 16.51
C GLY A 60 10.27 10.36 15.47
N ILE A 61 11.05 11.45 15.42
CA ILE A 61 12.20 11.54 14.51
C ILE A 61 13.28 10.51 14.84
N LEU A 62 13.57 10.27 16.13
CA LEU A 62 14.55 9.26 16.53
C LEU A 62 14.11 7.86 16.12
N SER A 63 12.85 7.50 16.30
CA SER A 63 12.30 6.22 15.82
C SER A 63 12.37 6.10 14.29
N ALA A 64 12.04 7.16 13.54
CA ALA A 64 12.16 7.17 12.08
C ALA A 64 13.62 6.99 11.62
N LYS A 65 14.57 7.69 12.24
CA LYS A 65 16.01 7.54 11.97
C LYS A 65 16.53 6.16 12.30
N GLN A 66 16.05 5.55 13.37
CA GLN A 66 16.43 4.19 13.77
C GLN A 66 16.04 3.15 12.71
N ILE A 67 14.89 3.33 12.04
CA ILE A 67 14.48 2.47 10.92
C ILE A 67 15.37 2.71 9.70
N LEU A 68 15.65 3.97 9.35
CA LEU A 68 16.50 4.30 8.19
C LEU A 68 17.96 3.90 8.38
N TRP A 69 18.47 3.90 9.61
CA TRP A 69 19.84 3.53 9.93
C TRP A 69 20.24 2.20 9.27
N ALA A 70 19.38 1.19 9.37
CA ALA A 70 19.65 -0.12 8.77
C ALA A 70 19.82 -0.04 7.24
N GLY A 71 18.97 0.75 6.57
CA GLY A 71 19.08 1.01 5.13
C GLY A 71 20.33 1.77 4.74
N GLU A 72 20.77 2.73 5.57
CA GLU A 72 21.96 3.54 5.30
C GLU A 72 23.27 2.79 5.57
N THR A 73 23.33 1.97 6.63
CA THR A 73 24.59 1.36 7.08
C THR A 73 24.82 -0.06 6.60
N LEU A 74 23.74 -0.85 6.39
CA LEU A 74 23.87 -2.27 6.06
C LEU A 74 23.94 -2.54 4.55
N THR A 75 23.59 -1.55 3.73
CA THR A 75 23.51 -1.70 2.28
C THR A 75 24.87 -1.50 1.60
N GLY A 76 25.09 -2.19 0.47
CA GLY A 76 26.28 -2.04 -0.38
C GLY A 76 27.43 -3.01 -0.11
N ALA A 77 27.52 -3.59 1.09
CA ALA A 77 28.46 -4.67 1.40
C ALA A 77 27.73 -5.98 1.74
N THR A 78 28.41 -7.10 1.52
CA THR A 78 27.94 -8.39 2.04
C THR A 78 28.04 -8.37 3.57
N GLN A 79 26.95 -8.68 4.25
CA GLN A 79 26.84 -8.69 5.69
C GLN A 79 26.84 -10.12 6.21
N ASP A 80 27.75 -10.43 7.14
CA ASP A 80 27.69 -11.66 7.91
C ASP A 80 26.76 -11.43 9.11
N ALA A 81 25.59 -12.07 9.07
CA ALA A 81 24.47 -11.77 9.95
C ALA A 81 23.79 -13.04 10.49
N ILE A 82 23.23 -12.96 11.70
CA ILE A 82 22.29 -13.95 12.19
C ILE A 82 20.88 -13.40 11.99
N VAL A 83 20.06 -14.15 11.26
CA VAL A 83 18.68 -13.81 10.94
C VAL A 83 17.75 -14.77 11.66
N GLU A 84 16.82 -14.21 12.42
CA GLU A 84 15.68 -14.95 12.95
C GLU A 84 14.52 -14.86 11.96
N ILE A 85 14.00 -15.99 11.50
CA ILE A 85 12.86 -16.02 10.58
C ILE A 85 11.59 -15.77 11.38
N THR A 86 10.85 -14.71 11.04
CA THR A 86 9.60 -14.34 11.72
C THR A 86 8.36 -14.88 10.99
N ALA A 87 8.42 -15.01 9.66
CA ALA A 87 7.34 -15.58 8.84
C ALA A 87 7.89 -16.09 7.50
N THR A 88 7.19 -17.02 6.85
CA THR A 88 7.60 -17.61 5.58
C THR A 88 6.38 -18.10 4.79
N ASP A 89 6.42 -18.02 3.47
CA ASP A 89 5.46 -18.71 2.58
C ASP A 89 5.74 -20.22 2.46
N GLY A 90 6.82 -20.69 3.09
CA GLY A 90 7.29 -22.08 3.07
C GLY A 90 8.17 -22.44 1.87
N MET A 91 8.37 -21.50 0.94
CA MET A 91 8.99 -21.75 -0.37
C MET A 91 10.09 -20.75 -0.71
N THR A 92 9.75 -19.48 -0.94
CA THR A 92 10.65 -18.50 -1.56
C THR A 92 10.67 -17.13 -0.90
N THR A 93 9.63 -16.80 -0.14
CA THR A 93 9.51 -15.50 0.52
C THR A 93 9.65 -15.68 2.02
N HIS A 94 10.69 -15.08 2.58
CA HIS A 94 11.02 -15.18 3.99
C HIS A 94 11.13 -13.80 4.62
N TYR A 95 10.42 -13.61 5.72
CA TYR A 95 10.49 -12.43 6.57
C TYR A 95 11.34 -12.75 7.78
N GLY A 96 12.30 -11.89 8.09
CA GLY A 96 13.15 -12.09 9.25
C GLY A 96 13.63 -10.80 9.88
N GLN A 97 14.32 -10.93 11.00
CA GLN A 97 14.97 -9.85 11.72
C GLN A 97 16.45 -10.16 11.87
N ILE A 98 17.31 -9.17 11.63
CA ILE A 98 18.75 -9.30 11.83
C ILE A 98 19.03 -9.12 13.32
N THR A 99 19.33 -10.21 14.03
CA THR A 99 19.56 -10.16 15.49
C THR A 99 21.02 -9.89 15.83
N HIS A 100 21.94 -10.37 14.98
CA HIS A 100 23.38 -10.15 15.13
C HIS A 100 24.01 -9.75 13.80
N LEU A 101 25.00 -8.86 13.89
CA LEU A 101 25.88 -8.47 12.78
C LEU A 101 27.33 -8.67 13.21
N GLN A 102 28.11 -9.41 12.42
CA GLN A 102 29.53 -9.67 12.69
C GLN A 102 29.77 -10.17 14.13
N GLY A 103 28.89 -11.06 14.60
CA GLY A 103 28.93 -11.62 15.97
C GLY A 103 28.47 -10.70 17.09
N ARG A 104 28.09 -9.43 16.81
CA ARG A 104 27.54 -8.49 17.80
C ARG A 104 26.03 -8.43 17.71
N ARG A 105 25.35 -8.52 18.86
CA ARG A 105 23.90 -8.35 18.93
C ARG A 105 23.52 -6.90 18.62
N ILE A 106 22.49 -6.71 17.81
CA ILE A 106 21.93 -5.39 17.51
C ILE A 106 20.53 -5.27 18.09
N PHE A 107 20.22 -4.09 18.63
CA PHE A 107 18.91 -3.77 19.15
C PHE A 107 18.53 -2.33 18.83
N PRO A 108 17.32 -2.09 18.29
CA PRO A 108 16.35 -3.07 17.82
C PRO A 108 16.85 -3.81 16.59
N ALA A 109 16.36 -5.04 16.40
CA ALA A 109 16.71 -5.87 15.26
C ALA A 109 15.99 -5.35 14.00
N PRO A 110 16.69 -4.92 12.95
CA PRO A 110 16.05 -4.43 11.74
C PRO A 110 15.40 -5.58 10.96
N GLY A 111 14.20 -5.33 10.45
CA GLY A 111 13.48 -6.27 9.61
C GLY A 111 14.07 -6.37 8.20
N LEU A 112 13.98 -7.56 7.63
CA LEU A 112 14.48 -7.93 6.31
C LEU A 112 13.45 -8.82 5.61
N VAL A 113 13.25 -8.61 4.32
CA VAL A 113 12.50 -9.51 3.44
C VAL A 113 13.42 -10.11 2.38
N LEU A 114 13.41 -11.43 2.27
CA LEU A 114 14.09 -12.21 1.25
C LEU A 114 13.04 -12.72 0.26
N TYR A 115 13.14 -12.34 -1.01
CA TYR A 115 12.18 -12.71 -2.06
C TYR A 115 12.81 -13.68 -3.06
N GLY A 116 12.08 -14.72 -3.45
CA GLY A 116 12.51 -15.62 -4.54
C GLY A 116 13.66 -16.56 -4.17
N GLU A 117 13.95 -16.77 -2.89
CA GLU A 117 15.13 -17.49 -2.43
C GLU A 117 14.74 -18.82 -1.76
N TYR A 118 15.21 -19.94 -2.30
CA TYR A 118 15.02 -21.25 -1.69
C TYR A 118 16.12 -21.51 -0.65
N LEU A 119 15.75 -21.56 0.62
CA LEU A 119 16.67 -21.96 1.68
C LEU A 119 17.03 -23.46 1.57
N PRO A 120 18.24 -23.86 2.00
CA PRO A 120 18.75 -25.22 1.78
C PRO A 120 18.02 -26.30 2.59
N GLN A 121 17.18 -25.91 3.55
CA GLN A 121 16.39 -26.81 4.39
C GLN A 121 15.00 -26.20 4.60
N ALA A 122 14.05 -27.02 5.03
CA ALA A 122 12.70 -26.57 5.35
C ALA A 122 12.71 -25.45 6.41
N VAL A 123 12.01 -24.37 6.10
CA VAL A 123 12.05 -23.12 6.86
C VAL A 123 10.77 -22.98 7.68
N CYS A 124 10.91 -22.57 8.93
CA CYS A 124 9.79 -22.22 9.79
C CYS A 124 10.13 -21.01 10.67
N ALA A 125 9.09 -20.30 11.13
CA ALA A 125 9.27 -19.16 12.01
C ALA A 125 9.87 -19.58 13.36
N GLY A 126 10.83 -18.80 13.86
CA GLY A 126 11.61 -19.04 15.08
C GLY A 126 13.00 -19.61 14.83
N GLN A 127 13.28 -20.14 13.64
CA GLN A 127 14.63 -20.62 13.30
C GLN A 127 15.63 -19.47 13.23
N GLN A 128 16.85 -19.73 13.68
CA GLN A 128 17.98 -18.82 13.53
C GLN A 128 18.96 -19.34 12.48
N TRP A 129 19.33 -18.46 11.57
CA TRP A 129 20.17 -18.76 10.43
C TRP A 129 21.39 -17.86 10.42
N SER A 130 22.58 -18.45 10.27
CA SER A 130 23.79 -17.72 9.89
C SER A 130 23.73 -17.49 8.40
N MET A 131 23.73 -16.23 7.98
CA MET A 131 23.59 -15.85 6.58
C MET A 131 24.65 -14.85 6.16
N LYS A 132 25.22 -15.05 4.97
CA LYS A 132 25.96 -14.02 4.23
C LYS A 132 24.99 -13.29 3.33
N LEU A 133 24.54 -12.12 3.75
CA LEU A 133 23.47 -11.38 3.11
C LEU A 133 24.00 -10.30 2.19
N LYS A 134 23.34 -10.12 1.04
CA LYS A 134 23.46 -8.91 0.23
C LYS A 134 22.12 -8.17 0.30
N VAL A 135 22.07 -7.14 1.15
CA VAL A 135 20.85 -6.36 1.43
C VAL A 135 20.85 -5.02 0.73
N ARG A 136 19.65 -4.53 0.46
CA ARG A 136 19.32 -3.26 -0.17
C ARG A 136 18.24 -2.57 0.66
N ALA A 137 18.26 -1.25 0.62
CA ALA A 137 17.21 -0.44 1.21
C ALA A 137 15.92 -0.62 0.42
N VAL A 138 14.76 -0.73 1.08
CA VAL A 138 13.49 -0.82 0.37
C VAL A 138 13.29 0.41 -0.52
N HIS A 139 12.91 0.17 -1.77
CA HIS A 139 12.59 1.22 -2.73
C HIS A 139 11.42 0.75 -3.56
N GLY A 140 10.31 1.50 -3.47
CA GLY A 140 9.06 1.15 -4.11
C GLY A 140 8.77 2.05 -5.30
N GLN A 141 8.04 1.52 -6.27
CA GLN A 141 7.40 2.30 -7.34
C GLN A 141 6.51 3.38 -6.72
N LEU A 142 6.51 4.58 -7.28
CA LEU A 142 5.67 5.67 -6.81
C LEU A 142 4.92 6.32 -7.97
N ASN A 143 3.62 6.01 -8.07
CA ASN A 143 2.69 6.58 -9.03
C ASN A 143 1.49 7.17 -8.30
N ASP A 144 0.89 8.19 -8.90
CA ASP A 144 -0.26 8.86 -8.31
C ASP A 144 -1.47 7.92 -8.33
N GLY A 145 -2.28 7.93 -7.27
CA GLY A 145 -3.35 6.92 -7.08
C GLY A 145 -2.85 5.48 -6.91
N GLY A 146 -1.55 5.25 -6.69
CA GLY A 146 -0.95 3.93 -6.53
C GLY A 146 -0.76 3.48 -5.07
N PHE A 147 -0.50 2.18 -4.88
CA PHE A 147 -0.10 1.66 -3.57
C PHE A 147 1.35 2.02 -3.25
N ASP A 148 1.54 2.76 -2.17
CA ASP A 148 2.86 3.17 -1.67
C ASP A 148 3.53 2.04 -0.88
N SER A 149 4.23 1.16 -1.60
CA SER A 149 4.93 -0.01 -1.05
C SER A 149 6.11 0.37 -0.15
N GLN A 150 6.77 1.50 -0.43
CA GLN A 150 7.91 1.99 0.35
C GLN A 150 7.45 2.49 1.73
N ARG A 151 6.41 3.33 1.79
CA ARG A 151 5.79 3.74 3.06
C ARG A 151 5.25 2.55 3.83
N TYR A 152 4.63 1.59 3.15
CA TYR A 152 4.14 0.37 3.78
C TYR A 152 5.28 -0.39 4.46
N ALA A 153 6.37 -0.68 3.76
CA ALA A 153 7.52 -1.41 4.31
C ALA A 153 8.15 -0.70 5.52
N ILE A 154 8.31 0.63 5.45
CA ILE A 154 8.81 1.44 6.58
C ILE A 154 7.85 1.37 7.78
N ALA A 155 6.53 1.46 7.55
CA ALA A 155 5.51 1.33 8.60
C ALA A 155 5.45 -0.07 9.22
N GLN A 156 5.96 -1.10 8.55
CA GLN A 156 6.04 -2.48 9.03
C GLN A 156 7.40 -2.82 9.67
N HIS A 157 8.29 -1.82 9.86
CA HIS A 157 9.67 -2.04 10.34
C HIS A 157 10.47 -3.01 9.44
N GLN A 158 10.21 -2.98 8.14
CA GLN A 158 10.90 -3.78 7.12
C GLN A 158 11.69 -2.86 6.15
N PRO A 159 12.73 -2.15 6.62
CA PRO A 159 13.47 -1.21 5.79
C PRO A 159 14.39 -1.88 4.75
N LEU A 160 14.57 -3.20 4.82
CA LEU A 160 15.53 -3.94 3.99
C LEU A 160 14.86 -5.03 3.16
N THR A 161 15.35 -5.16 1.93
CA THR A 161 15.13 -6.33 1.07
C THR A 161 16.48 -6.92 0.68
N GLY A 162 16.55 -8.21 0.40
CA GLY A 162 17.84 -8.80 0.05
C GLY A 162 17.79 -10.24 -0.42
N ARG A 163 18.98 -10.77 -0.66
CA ARG A 163 19.24 -12.18 -0.93
C ARG A 163 20.39 -12.67 -0.08
N PHE A 164 20.49 -13.99 0.10
CA PHE A 164 21.65 -14.59 0.75
C PHE A 164 22.60 -15.20 -0.30
N LEU A 165 23.88 -15.26 0.04
CA LEU A 165 24.91 -15.96 -0.75
C LEU A 165 25.22 -17.33 -0.14
N GLN A 166 25.16 -17.41 1.19
CA GLN A 166 25.33 -18.62 1.98
C GLN A 166 24.36 -18.54 3.15
N ALA A 167 23.73 -19.66 3.48
CA ALA A 167 22.83 -19.78 4.61
C ALA A 167 23.04 -21.13 5.29
N SER A 168 23.21 -21.12 6.60
CA SER A 168 23.30 -22.33 7.42
C SER A 168 22.47 -22.15 8.69
N VAL A 169 21.68 -23.17 9.03
CA VAL A 169 20.87 -23.19 10.24
C VAL A 169 21.79 -23.24 11.46
N ILE A 170 21.58 -22.33 12.41
CA ILE A 170 22.21 -22.37 13.74
C ILE A 170 21.28 -23.10 14.70
N GLU A 171 20.02 -22.65 14.75
CA GLU A 171 19.00 -23.23 15.60
C GLU A 171 17.84 -23.73 14.73
N PRO A 172 17.67 -25.05 14.58
CA PRO A 172 16.67 -25.64 13.68
C PRO A 172 15.25 -25.63 14.25
N ASN A 173 15.12 -25.30 15.54
CA ASN A 173 13.86 -25.40 16.25
C ASN A 173 12.87 -24.34 15.74
N CYS A 174 11.73 -24.81 15.25
CA CYS A 174 10.59 -23.95 15.00
C CYS A 174 10.04 -23.40 16.32
N SER A 175 9.55 -22.17 16.32
CA SER A 175 8.78 -21.63 17.44
C SER A 175 7.57 -22.51 17.75
N LEU A 176 7.12 -22.52 19.01
CA LEU A 176 5.92 -23.24 19.43
C LEU A 176 4.70 -22.89 18.54
N ARG A 177 4.59 -21.61 18.16
CA ARG A 177 3.57 -21.14 17.21
C ARG A 177 3.69 -21.82 15.85
N ALA A 178 4.89 -21.90 15.28
CA ALA A 178 5.11 -22.51 13.97
C ALA A 178 4.85 -24.02 13.98
N GLN A 179 5.24 -24.72 15.06
CA GLN A 179 4.92 -26.14 15.23
C GLN A 179 3.41 -26.36 15.28
N TYR A 180 2.70 -25.55 16.06
CA TYR A 180 1.25 -25.60 16.15
C TYR A 180 0.56 -25.28 14.81
N LEU A 181 1.07 -24.27 14.08
CA LEU A 181 0.58 -23.95 12.74
C LEU A 181 0.75 -25.12 11.76
N ALA A 182 1.91 -25.79 11.77
CA ALA A 182 2.17 -26.95 10.90
C ALA A 182 1.24 -28.13 11.22
N SER A 183 0.96 -28.35 12.51
CA SER A 183 -0.03 -29.34 12.95
C SER A 183 -1.42 -29.01 12.41
N LEU A 184 -1.87 -27.75 12.54
CA LEU A 184 -3.15 -27.29 12.01
C LEU A 184 -3.23 -27.39 10.48
N GLN A 185 -2.17 -27.02 9.76
CA GLN A 185 -2.11 -27.12 8.30
C GLN A 185 -2.34 -28.56 7.83
N THR A 186 -1.77 -29.53 8.55
CA THR A 186 -1.94 -30.97 8.25
C THR A 186 -3.39 -31.40 8.50
N THR A 187 -3.98 -31.06 9.65
CA THR A 187 -5.37 -31.38 9.97
C THR A 187 -6.37 -30.73 9.01
N LEU A 188 -6.09 -29.50 8.59
CA LEU A 188 -7.01 -28.71 7.77
C LEU A 188 -6.93 -29.02 6.28
N GLN A 189 -5.94 -29.78 5.81
CA GLN A 189 -5.76 -30.12 4.39
C GLN A 189 -7.04 -30.64 3.69
N PRO A 190 -7.90 -31.46 4.32
CA PRO A 190 -9.13 -31.96 3.67
C PRO A 190 -10.21 -30.89 3.43
N TYR A 191 -10.13 -29.72 4.07
CA TYR A 191 -11.19 -28.72 4.03
C TYR A 191 -10.93 -27.66 2.94
N PRO A 192 -11.91 -27.38 2.06
CA PRO A 192 -11.74 -26.40 0.98
C PRO A 192 -11.39 -24.98 1.45
N TRP A 193 -11.88 -24.58 2.63
CA TRP A 193 -11.66 -23.24 3.17
C TRP A 193 -10.48 -23.16 4.16
N ASN A 194 -9.58 -24.15 4.15
CA ASN A 194 -8.43 -24.23 5.07
C ASN A 194 -7.60 -22.94 5.13
N ALA A 195 -7.30 -22.31 3.99
CA ALA A 195 -6.52 -21.09 3.92
C ALA A 195 -7.24 -19.92 4.62
N VAL A 196 -8.57 -19.82 4.48
CA VAL A 196 -9.37 -18.80 5.17
C VAL A 196 -9.47 -19.09 6.66
N ILE A 197 -9.61 -20.36 7.04
CA ILE A 197 -9.60 -20.78 8.46
C ILE A 197 -8.28 -20.41 9.12
N LEU A 198 -7.14 -20.73 8.48
CA LEU A 198 -5.81 -20.37 8.97
C LEU A 198 -5.60 -18.84 9.00
N GLY A 199 -6.14 -18.11 8.01
CA GLY A 199 -6.14 -16.65 8.00
C GLY A 199 -6.89 -16.03 9.17
N LEU A 200 -8.09 -16.53 9.49
CA LEU A 200 -8.93 -16.04 10.58
C LEU A 200 -8.43 -16.49 11.96
N GLY A 201 -7.92 -17.72 12.08
CA GLY A 201 -7.47 -18.30 13.35
C GLY A 201 -6.03 -17.95 13.72
N MET A 202 -5.09 -18.14 12.78
CA MET A 202 -3.63 -18.00 12.98
C MET A 202 -3.03 -16.76 12.32
N GLY A 203 -3.78 -16.02 11.51
CA GLY A 203 -3.30 -14.80 10.83
C GLY A 203 -2.53 -15.04 9.54
N GLU A 204 -2.58 -16.26 8.99
CA GLU A 204 -1.85 -16.64 7.77
C GLU A 204 -2.59 -16.17 6.51
N ARG A 205 -2.19 -15.02 5.96
CA ARG A 205 -2.85 -14.39 4.79
C ARG A 205 -2.19 -14.71 3.45
N LEU A 206 -0.92 -15.14 3.49
CA LEU A 206 -0.13 -15.41 2.28
C LEU A 206 -0.71 -16.59 1.51
N SER A 207 -1.23 -17.59 2.22
CA SER A 207 -1.83 -18.80 1.66
C SER A 207 -3.21 -18.60 1.03
N VAL A 208 -3.86 -17.46 1.22
CA VAL A 208 -5.21 -17.22 0.68
C VAL A 208 -5.14 -16.94 -0.83
N PRO A 209 -5.84 -17.72 -1.68
CA PRO A 209 -5.89 -17.54 -3.12
C PRO A 209 -6.37 -16.15 -3.57
N LYS A 210 -5.91 -15.72 -4.75
CA LYS A 210 -6.22 -14.40 -5.33
C LYS A 210 -7.70 -14.25 -5.64
N GLU A 211 -8.38 -15.33 -6.04
CA GLU A 211 -9.81 -15.37 -6.35
C GLU A 211 -10.65 -15.03 -5.10
N ILE A 212 -10.27 -15.58 -3.95
CA ILE A 212 -10.93 -15.28 -2.67
C ILE A 212 -10.69 -13.82 -2.28
N LYS A 213 -9.46 -13.32 -2.43
CA LYS A 213 -9.11 -11.92 -2.17
C LYS A 213 -9.94 -10.97 -3.05
N ASN A 214 -10.17 -11.30 -4.31
CA ASN A 214 -10.99 -10.52 -5.24
C ASN A 214 -12.45 -10.47 -4.80
N ILE A 215 -13.07 -11.62 -4.49
CA ILE A 215 -14.45 -11.66 -3.97
C ILE A 215 -14.61 -10.80 -2.72
N MET A 216 -13.64 -10.86 -1.80
CA MET A 216 -13.69 -10.07 -0.58
C MET A 216 -13.47 -8.57 -0.83
N ARG A 217 -12.66 -8.20 -1.81
CA ARG A 217 -12.51 -6.82 -2.27
C ARG A 217 -13.82 -6.30 -2.87
N ASP A 218 -14.41 -7.07 -3.77
CA ASP A 218 -15.61 -6.68 -4.53
C ASP A 218 -16.84 -6.55 -3.66
N THR A 219 -16.93 -7.37 -2.60
CA THR A 219 -17.98 -7.30 -1.57
C THR A 219 -17.63 -6.40 -0.39
N GLY A 220 -16.46 -5.76 -0.37
CA GLY A 220 -16.04 -4.88 0.73
C GLY A 220 -15.87 -5.60 2.08
N THR A 221 -15.62 -6.91 2.06
CA THR A 221 -15.42 -7.78 3.22
C THR A 221 -13.94 -8.11 3.47
N ALA A 222 -13.00 -7.56 2.68
CA ALA A 222 -11.56 -7.80 2.78
C ALA A 222 -10.97 -7.55 4.18
N HIS A 223 -11.58 -6.64 4.96
CA HIS A 223 -11.17 -6.36 6.34
C HIS A 223 -11.39 -7.54 7.30
N LEU A 224 -12.28 -8.49 6.97
CA LEU A 224 -12.51 -9.69 7.78
C LEU A 224 -11.34 -10.68 7.72
N MET A 225 -10.61 -10.71 6.60
CA MET A 225 -9.44 -11.58 6.42
C MET A 225 -8.23 -11.12 7.22
N ALA A 226 -8.17 -9.82 7.54
CA ALA A 226 -7.28 -9.35 8.58
C ALA A 226 -7.90 -9.70 9.94
N ILE A 227 -7.17 -10.39 10.82
CA ILE A 227 -7.60 -10.57 12.21
C ILE A 227 -7.99 -9.20 12.74
N SER A 228 -9.30 -9.02 12.89
CA SER A 228 -9.88 -7.75 13.23
C SER A 228 -9.65 -7.53 14.72
N GLY A 229 -9.58 -6.27 15.13
CA GLY A 229 -9.59 -5.95 16.56
C GLY A 229 -10.84 -6.50 17.26
N LEU A 230 -11.92 -6.72 16.50
CA LEU A 230 -13.13 -7.37 16.99
C LEU A 230 -12.89 -8.84 17.38
N HIS A 231 -12.14 -9.61 16.59
CA HIS A 231 -11.86 -11.02 16.94
C HIS A 231 -11.05 -11.12 18.24
N ILE A 232 -10.05 -10.26 18.42
CA ILE A 232 -9.21 -10.25 19.63
C ILE A 232 -9.99 -9.73 20.84
N ALA A 233 -10.78 -8.66 20.67
CA ALA A 233 -11.65 -8.18 21.73
C ALA A 233 -12.72 -9.22 22.11
N PHE A 234 -13.25 -9.97 21.14
CA PHE A 234 -14.19 -11.05 21.38
C PHE A 234 -13.54 -12.21 22.14
N ALA A 235 -12.33 -12.63 21.79
CA ALA A 235 -11.56 -13.62 22.55
C ALA A 235 -11.34 -13.16 24.00
N ALA A 236 -11.01 -11.88 24.20
CA ALA A 236 -10.88 -11.27 25.53
C ALA A 236 -12.19 -11.35 26.33
N LEU A 237 -13.32 -11.03 25.70
CA LEU A 237 -14.65 -11.09 26.32
C LEU A 237 -15.07 -12.52 26.66
N LEU A 238 -14.81 -13.48 25.78
CA LEU A 238 -15.11 -14.88 26.00
C LEU A 238 -14.30 -15.43 27.17
N ALA A 239 -12.99 -15.14 27.22
CA ALA A 239 -12.15 -15.53 28.35
C ALA A 239 -12.61 -14.87 29.66
N ALA A 240 -12.91 -13.58 29.65
CA ALA A 240 -13.46 -12.88 30.81
C ALA A 240 -14.80 -13.51 31.28
N GLY A 241 -15.67 -13.88 30.34
CA GLY A 241 -16.93 -14.58 30.60
C GLY A 241 -16.72 -15.95 31.25
N LEU A 242 -15.81 -16.77 30.71
CA LEU A 242 -15.47 -18.07 31.28
C LEU A 242 -14.89 -17.96 32.70
N ILE A 243 -13.96 -17.02 32.91
CA ILE A 243 -13.39 -16.73 34.23
C ILE A 243 -14.50 -16.29 35.20
N ARG A 244 -15.42 -15.43 34.74
CA ARG A 244 -16.56 -14.97 35.54
C ARG A 244 -17.51 -16.11 35.89
N SER A 245 -17.78 -17.03 34.97
CA SER A 245 -18.59 -18.22 35.23
C SER A 245 -17.89 -19.16 36.22
N GLY A 246 -16.57 -19.35 36.11
CA GLY A 246 -15.78 -20.14 37.06
C GLY A 246 -15.81 -19.58 38.49
N GLN A 247 -15.87 -18.26 38.64
CA GLN A 247 -16.00 -17.60 39.95
C GLN A 247 -17.30 -17.95 40.70
N ILE A 248 -18.34 -18.45 40.02
CA ILE A 248 -19.59 -18.91 40.66
C ILE A 248 -19.31 -20.06 41.65
N PHE A 249 -18.27 -20.85 41.39
CA PHE A 249 -17.88 -21.98 42.24
C PHE A 249 -16.84 -21.61 43.32
N LEU A 250 -16.37 -20.35 43.36
CA LEU A 250 -15.35 -19.90 44.31
C LEU A 250 -15.96 -19.21 45.54
N PRO A 251 -15.32 -19.29 46.72
CA PRO A 251 -15.74 -18.53 47.89
C PRO A 251 -15.76 -17.02 47.62
N GLY A 252 -16.75 -16.30 48.16
CA GLY A 252 -17.02 -14.87 47.86
C GLY A 252 -15.81 -13.94 47.97
N ARG A 253 -14.83 -14.25 48.83
CA ARG A 253 -13.57 -13.49 48.99
C ARG A 253 -12.65 -13.52 47.75
N TRP A 254 -12.86 -14.42 46.79
CA TRP A 254 -12.08 -14.52 45.53
C TRP A 254 -12.83 -13.92 44.33
N ILE A 255 -14.04 -13.39 44.55
CA ILE A 255 -14.90 -12.85 43.50
C ILE A 255 -14.59 -11.36 43.32
N HIS A 256 -13.57 -11.06 42.52
CA HIS A 256 -13.18 -9.70 42.15
C HIS A 256 -13.48 -9.43 40.68
N TRP A 257 -14.05 -8.26 40.36
CA TRP A 257 -14.37 -7.86 38.99
C TRP A 257 -13.12 -7.60 38.13
N GLN A 258 -11.98 -7.34 38.77
CA GLN A 258 -10.69 -7.13 38.13
C GLN A 258 -10.12 -8.41 37.52
N ILE A 259 -10.40 -9.58 38.10
CA ILE A 259 -9.84 -10.86 37.64
C ILE A 259 -10.31 -11.20 36.21
N PRO A 260 -11.62 -11.18 35.88
CA PRO A 260 -12.08 -11.34 34.50
C PRO A 260 -11.49 -10.31 33.52
N LEU A 261 -11.33 -9.05 33.94
CA LEU A 261 -10.76 -8.00 33.09
C LEU A 261 -9.30 -8.29 32.74
N ILE A 262 -8.47 -8.57 33.75
CA ILE A 262 -7.05 -8.88 33.57
C ILE A 262 -6.89 -10.18 32.79
N GLY A 263 -7.66 -11.21 33.13
CA GLY A 263 -7.64 -12.50 32.44
C GLY A 263 -8.04 -12.38 30.96
N GLY A 264 -9.04 -11.55 30.65
CA GLY A 264 -9.42 -11.23 29.27
C GLY A 264 -8.29 -10.54 28.49
N ILE A 265 -7.61 -9.56 29.09
CA ILE A 265 -6.47 -8.87 28.47
C ILE A 265 -5.29 -9.83 28.26
N CYS A 266 -4.99 -10.69 29.25
CA CYS A 266 -3.96 -11.72 29.12
C CYS A 266 -4.29 -12.72 27.99
N CYS A 267 -5.55 -13.14 27.88
CA CYS A 267 -6.00 -13.99 26.77
C CYS A 267 -5.87 -13.28 25.42
N ALA A 268 -6.24 -12.00 25.33
CA ALA A 268 -6.06 -11.19 24.13
C ALA A 268 -4.58 -11.09 23.72
N ALA A 269 -3.68 -10.88 24.68
CA ALA A 269 -2.23 -10.85 24.46
C ALA A 269 -1.70 -12.21 23.98
N PHE A 270 -2.15 -13.30 24.61
CA PHE A 270 -1.81 -14.66 24.19
C PHE A 270 -2.29 -14.96 22.77
N TYR A 271 -3.53 -14.60 22.44
CA TYR A 271 -4.09 -14.80 21.09
C TYR A 271 -3.41 -13.91 20.05
N ALA A 272 -3.05 -12.67 20.39
CA ALA A 272 -2.24 -11.81 19.52
C ALA A 272 -0.85 -12.40 19.27
N TRP A 273 -0.22 -13.03 20.27
CA TRP A 273 1.01 -13.79 20.09
C TRP A 273 0.83 -14.99 19.17
N LEU A 274 -0.23 -15.78 19.38
CA LEU A 274 -0.55 -16.95 18.54
C LEU A 274 -0.75 -16.57 17.07
N THR A 275 -1.27 -15.37 16.82
CA THR A 275 -1.48 -14.84 15.48
C THR A 275 -0.24 -14.16 14.87
N GLY A 276 0.92 -14.28 15.51
CA GLY A 276 2.20 -13.78 15.02
C GLY A 276 2.46 -12.30 15.33
N MET A 277 1.76 -11.72 16.31
CA MET A 277 1.85 -10.30 16.72
C MET A 277 1.75 -9.32 15.54
N GLN A 278 0.91 -9.67 14.55
CA GLN A 278 0.65 -8.81 13.41
C GLN A 278 0.24 -7.40 13.89
N PRO A 279 0.64 -6.32 13.20
CA PRO A 279 0.42 -4.96 13.68
C PRO A 279 -1.03 -4.62 14.09
N PRO A 280 -2.09 -5.09 13.39
CA PRO A 280 -3.47 -4.91 13.86
C PRO A 280 -3.77 -5.57 15.21
N ALA A 281 -3.20 -6.75 15.44
CA ALA A 281 -3.39 -7.50 16.67
C ALA A 281 -2.69 -6.83 17.85
N LEU A 282 -1.43 -6.42 17.67
CA LEU A 282 -0.67 -5.69 18.67
C LEU A 282 -1.38 -4.40 19.10
N ARG A 283 -1.88 -3.61 18.13
CA ARG A 283 -2.63 -2.38 18.41
C ARG A 283 -3.89 -2.63 19.24
N THR A 284 -4.59 -3.74 18.97
CA THR A 284 -5.78 -4.11 19.74
C THR A 284 -5.43 -4.45 21.18
N VAL A 285 -4.34 -5.19 21.41
CA VAL A 285 -3.85 -5.49 22.77
C VAL A 285 -3.44 -4.23 23.50
N VAL A 286 -2.70 -3.32 22.85
CA VAL A 286 -2.33 -2.02 23.43
C VAL A 286 -3.57 -1.20 23.78
N ALA A 287 -4.58 -1.16 22.90
CA ALA A 287 -5.83 -0.46 23.15
C ALA A 287 -6.64 -1.08 24.31
N LEU A 288 -6.74 -2.41 24.36
CA LEU A 288 -7.41 -3.13 25.45
C LEU A 288 -6.70 -2.95 26.79
N ALA A 289 -5.36 -3.00 26.80
CA ALA A 289 -4.56 -2.75 27.98
C ALA A 289 -4.73 -1.30 28.47
N THR A 290 -4.67 -0.33 27.56
CA THR A 290 -4.90 1.09 27.88
C THR A 290 -6.30 1.32 28.44
N TRP A 291 -7.33 0.80 27.78
CA TRP A 291 -8.70 0.84 28.27
C TRP A 291 -8.86 0.17 29.64
N GLY A 292 -8.23 -1.00 29.84
CA GLY A 292 -8.20 -1.71 31.11
C GLY A 292 -7.57 -0.88 32.23
N MET A 293 -6.43 -0.24 31.98
CA MET A 293 -5.77 0.67 32.93
C MET A 293 -6.66 1.89 33.26
N LEU A 294 -7.29 2.51 32.26
CA LEU A 294 -8.22 3.61 32.47
C LEU A 294 -9.43 3.17 33.30
N LYS A 295 -9.96 1.96 33.05
CA LYS A 295 -11.06 1.40 33.84
C LYS A 295 -10.66 1.08 35.28
N LEU A 296 -9.46 0.54 35.48
CA LEU A 296 -8.89 0.25 36.81
C LEU A 296 -8.59 1.53 37.61
N SER A 297 -8.40 2.68 36.96
CA SER A 297 -8.23 3.97 37.64
C SER A 297 -9.48 4.45 38.42
N GLY A 298 -10.64 3.81 38.22
CA GLY A 298 -11.88 4.13 38.92
C GLY A 298 -12.52 5.47 38.52
N ARG A 299 -12.00 6.13 37.47
CA ARG A 299 -12.51 7.41 36.96
C ARG A 299 -13.50 7.21 35.83
N GLN A 300 -14.40 8.17 35.66
CA GLN A 300 -15.27 8.23 34.48
C GLN A 300 -14.49 8.86 33.31
N TRP A 301 -14.37 8.10 32.22
CA TRP A 301 -13.70 8.53 31.00
C TRP A 301 -14.73 8.60 29.87
N SER A 302 -14.70 9.68 29.08
CA SER A 302 -15.52 9.71 27.87
C SER A 302 -14.93 8.79 26.79
N GLY A 303 -15.76 8.38 25.81
CA GLY A 303 -15.27 7.58 24.68
C GLY A 303 -14.13 8.26 23.91
N TRP A 304 -14.18 9.59 23.78
CA TRP A 304 -13.12 10.38 23.15
C TRP A 304 -11.83 10.41 23.97
N ASP A 305 -11.92 10.49 25.30
CA ASP A 305 -10.74 10.43 26.16
C ASP A 305 -10.02 9.08 26.03
N VAL A 306 -10.78 7.98 26.02
CA VAL A 306 -10.26 6.62 25.80
C VAL A 306 -9.62 6.53 24.42
N TRP A 307 -10.30 7.03 23.37
CA TRP A 307 -9.79 7.01 22.01
C TRP A 307 -8.45 7.76 21.88
N ILE A 308 -8.34 8.97 22.44
CA ILE A 308 -7.09 9.76 22.48
C ILE A 308 -5.99 8.99 23.21
N CYS A 309 -6.29 8.40 24.37
CA CYS A 309 -5.31 7.67 25.15
C CYS A 309 -4.82 6.40 24.43
N CYS A 310 -5.72 5.65 23.78
CA CYS A 310 -5.36 4.47 22.99
C CYS A 310 -4.49 4.84 21.78
N LEU A 311 -4.89 5.87 21.02
CA LEU A 311 -4.10 6.34 19.87
C LEU A 311 -2.72 6.84 20.31
N ALA A 312 -2.66 7.61 21.39
CA ALA A 312 -1.41 8.10 21.95
C ALA A 312 -0.52 6.94 22.46
N ALA A 313 -1.07 5.92 23.11
CA ALA A 313 -0.31 4.76 23.58
C ALA A 313 0.30 3.97 22.41
N ILE A 314 -0.47 3.77 21.33
CA ILE A 314 0.01 3.12 20.11
C ILE A 314 1.16 3.92 19.49
N LEU A 315 0.99 5.23 19.30
CA LEU A 315 2.01 6.09 18.70
C LEU A 315 3.23 6.30 19.61
N LEU A 316 3.05 6.26 20.93
CA LEU A 316 4.17 6.33 21.87
C LEU A 316 5.05 5.08 21.76
N MET A 317 4.43 3.90 21.64
CA MET A 317 5.14 2.62 21.52
C MET A 317 5.79 2.46 20.13
N ASP A 318 5.11 2.89 19.07
CA ASP A 318 5.61 2.86 17.70
C ASP A 318 5.22 4.15 16.95
N PRO A 319 6.08 5.19 16.95
CA PRO A 319 5.79 6.44 16.26
C PRO A 319 5.61 6.30 14.76
N VAL A 320 6.27 5.32 14.13
CA VAL A 320 6.24 5.13 12.68
C VAL A 320 4.93 4.48 12.22
N ALA A 321 4.17 3.88 13.14
CA ALA A 321 2.81 3.40 12.90
C ALA A 321 1.87 4.50 12.35
N ILE A 322 2.17 5.79 12.54
CA ILE A 322 1.43 6.90 11.92
C ILE A 322 1.39 6.81 10.39
N LEU A 323 2.40 6.20 9.76
CA LEU A 323 2.45 5.97 8.32
C LEU A 323 1.52 4.83 7.85
N SER A 324 1.06 3.97 8.77
CA SER A 324 0.30 2.77 8.44
C SER A 324 -1.15 3.09 8.08
N GLN A 325 -1.58 2.78 6.86
CA GLN A 325 -2.99 2.85 6.45
C GLN A 325 -3.90 2.05 7.39
N SER A 326 -3.39 0.93 7.92
CA SER A 326 -4.14 0.09 8.84
C SER A 326 -4.41 0.77 10.19
N LEU A 327 -3.53 1.67 10.66
CA LEU A 327 -3.77 2.50 11.85
C LEU A 327 -4.89 3.49 11.59
N TRP A 328 -4.83 4.21 10.47
CA TRP A 328 -5.85 5.19 10.08
C TRP A 328 -7.23 4.56 9.98
N LEU A 329 -7.37 3.42 9.31
CA LEU A 329 -8.64 2.73 9.17
C LEU A 329 -9.20 2.28 10.52
N SER A 330 -8.38 1.71 11.41
CA SER A 330 -8.84 1.29 12.75
C SER A 330 -9.22 2.48 13.64
N ALA A 331 -8.38 3.52 13.69
CA ALA A 331 -8.62 4.70 14.52
C ALA A 331 -9.85 5.49 14.02
N ALA A 332 -9.98 5.66 12.70
CA ALA A 332 -11.12 6.31 12.08
C ALA A 332 -12.41 5.51 12.27
N ALA A 333 -12.38 4.18 12.21
CA ALA A 333 -13.57 3.35 12.45
C ALA A 333 -14.12 3.53 13.88
N VAL A 334 -13.24 3.51 14.89
CA VAL A 334 -13.66 3.74 16.28
C VAL A 334 -14.15 5.18 16.50
N ALA A 335 -13.45 6.18 15.93
CA ALA A 335 -13.89 7.57 16.00
C ALA A 335 -15.26 7.78 15.32
N ALA A 336 -15.45 7.18 14.14
CA ALA A 336 -16.70 7.20 13.39
C ALA A 336 -17.85 6.59 14.19
N LEU A 337 -17.63 5.45 14.87
CA LEU A 337 -18.63 4.84 15.74
C LEU A 337 -18.98 5.73 16.93
N ILE A 338 -18.00 6.29 17.63
CA ILE A 338 -18.24 7.20 18.76
C ILE A 338 -19.04 8.41 18.28
N PHE A 339 -18.63 9.01 17.16
CA PHE A 339 -19.32 10.15 16.55
C PHE A 339 -20.75 9.80 16.14
N TRP A 340 -20.94 8.69 15.42
CA TRP A 340 -22.24 8.23 14.92
C TRP A 340 -23.25 8.05 16.03
N TYR A 341 -22.90 7.31 17.09
CA TYR A 341 -23.82 7.06 18.20
C TYR A 341 -24.10 8.30 19.07
N GLN A 342 -23.19 9.29 19.10
CA GLN A 342 -23.41 10.56 19.81
C GLN A 342 -24.29 11.54 19.02
N TRP A 343 -24.08 11.65 17.71
CA TRP A 343 -24.82 12.57 16.85
C TRP A 343 -26.15 12.00 16.35
N PHE A 344 -26.19 10.69 16.12
CA PHE A 344 -27.32 9.94 15.59
C PHE A 344 -27.62 8.73 16.49
N PRO A 345 -28.10 8.94 17.73
CA PRO A 345 -28.46 7.83 18.61
C PRO A 345 -29.58 7.00 17.97
N CYS A 346 -29.47 5.68 18.07
CA CYS A 346 -30.52 4.79 17.61
C CYS A 346 -31.80 5.05 18.42
N PRO A 347 -32.96 5.28 17.79
CA PRO A 347 -34.22 5.44 18.50
C PRO A 347 -34.52 4.25 19.41
N GLU A 348 -35.01 4.52 20.61
CA GLU A 348 -35.46 3.48 21.56
C GLU A 348 -36.87 2.98 21.19
N TRP A 349 -36.99 2.35 20.02
CA TRP A 349 -38.23 1.71 19.62
C TRP A 349 -38.49 0.45 20.45
N GLN A 350 -39.74 0.25 20.89
CA GLN A 350 -40.18 -0.95 21.59
C GLN A 350 -40.33 -2.12 20.60
N LEU A 351 -39.20 -2.67 20.16
CA LEU A 351 -39.15 -3.79 19.23
C LEU A 351 -38.79 -5.09 19.95
N PRO A 352 -39.20 -6.26 19.41
CA PRO A 352 -38.69 -7.56 19.88
C PRO A 352 -37.15 -7.61 19.86
N PRO A 353 -36.50 -8.38 20.75
CA PRO A 353 -35.04 -8.38 20.91
C PRO A 353 -34.27 -8.64 19.60
N VAL A 354 -34.76 -9.58 18.79
CA VAL A 354 -34.15 -9.94 17.50
C VAL A 354 -34.24 -8.76 16.52
N LEU A 355 -35.42 -8.16 16.38
CA LEU A 355 -35.60 -7.02 15.47
C LEU A 355 -34.81 -5.80 15.94
N ARG A 356 -34.72 -5.56 17.26
CA ARG A 356 -33.85 -4.52 17.83
C ARG A 356 -32.37 -4.77 17.50
N ALA A 357 -31.90 -6.01 17.56
CA ALA A 357 -30.53 -6.35 17.17
C ALA A 357 -30.28 -6.10 15.67
N VAL A 358 -31.22 -6.48 14.80
CA VAL A 358 -31.14 -6.22 13.35
C VAL A 358 -31.11 -4.73 13.05
N VAL A 359 -32.01 -3.95 13.64
CA VAL A 359 -32.03 -2.48 13.48
C VAL A 359 -30.74 -1.85 13.99
N SER A 360 -30.22 -2.31 15.15
CA SER A 360 -28.94 -1.83 15.66
C SER A 360 -27.77 -2.16 14.74
N LEU A 361 -27.78 -3.33 14.10
CA LEU A 361 -26.74 -3.73 13.17
C LEU A 361 -26.81 -2.92 11.87
N ILE A 362 -28.01 -2.70 11.33
CA ILE A 362 -28.25 -1.81 10.18
C ILE A 362 -27.75 -0.39 10.50
N HIS A 363 -28.08 0.13 11.69
CA HIS A 363 -27.67 1.46 12.13
C HIS A 363 -26.14 1.57 12.24
N LEU A 364 -25.49 0.55 12.81
CA LEU A 364 -24.04 0.46 12.91
C LEU A 364 -23.39 0.44 11.52
N GLN A 365 -23.88 -0.43 10.63
CA GLN A 365 -23.32 -0.60 9.30
C GLN A 365 -23.51 0.65 8.44
N LEU A 366 -24.67 1.32 8.54
CA LEU A 366 -24.94 2.57 7.86
C LEU A 366 -23.96 3.66 8.33
N GLY A 367 -23.78 3.81 9.65
CA GLY A 367 -22.86 4.78 10.23
C GLY A 367 -21.42 4.58 9.77
N ILE A 368 -20.90 3.35 9.85
CA ILE A 368 -19.53 3.03 9.40
C ILE A 368 -19.39 3.26 7.89
N THR A 369 -20.35 2.80 7.09
CA THR A 369 -20.29 2.91 5.61
C THR A 369 -20.24 4.38 5.20
N LEU A 370 -21.15 5.21 5.72
CA LEU A 370 -21.21 6.63 5.36
C LEU A 370 -20.01 7.43 5.89
N LEU A 371 -19.54 7.14 7.11
CA LEU A 371 -18.47 7.91 7.72
C LEU A 371 -17.07 7.50 7.25
N LEU A 372 -16.84 6.23 6.91
CA LEU A 372 -15.53 5.78 6.39
C LEU A 372 -15.39 5.93 4.87
N MET A 373 -16.47 6.20 4.13
CA MET A 373 -16.44 6.31 2.67
C MET A 373 -15.34 7.25 2.13
N PRO A 374 -15.15 8.49 2.64
CA PRO A 374 -14.07 9.35 2.14
C PRO A 374 -12.68 8.77 2.39
N VAL A 375 -12.48 8.18 3.58
CA VAL A 375 -11.21 7.56 3.97
C VAL A 375 -10.91 6.34 3.08
N GLN A 376 -11.93 5.54 2.76
CA GLN A 376 -11.79 4.39 1.86
C GLN A 376 -11.46 4.82 0.43
N ILE A 377 -12.14 5.84 -0.11
CA ILE A 377 -11.89 6.34 -1.47
C ILE A 377 -10.47 6.90 -1.60
N VAL A 378 -10.00 7.68 -0.63
CA VAL A 378 -8.64 8.25 -0.66
C VAL A 378 -7.56 7.18 -0.54
N ILE A 379 -7.83 6.06 0.14
CA ILE A 379 -6.84 5.00 0.36
C ILE A 379 -6.86 3.93 -0.74
N PHE A 380 -8.05 3.56 -1.22
CA PHE A 380 -8.27 2.42 -2.11
C PHE A 380 -8.77 2.80 -3.50
N HIS A 381 -9.05 4.08 -3.76
CA HIS A 381 -9.48 4.61 -5.06
C HIS A 381 -10.81 3.99 -5.57
N GLY A 382 -11.60 3.40 -4.68
CA GLY A 382 -12.86 2.75 -5.02
C GLY A 382 -13.68 2.38 -3.81
N ILE A 383 -14.92 1.98 -4.07
CA ILE A 383 -15.90 1.54 -3.07
C ILE A 383 -16.61 0.28 -3.55
N SER A 384 -17.04 -0.55 -2.61
CA SER A 384 -17.93 -1.68 -2.91
C SER A 384 -19.38 -1.27 -2.61
N LEU A 385 -20.23 -1.25 -3.63
CA LEU A 385 -21.66 -1.00 -3.50
C LEU A 385 -22.38 -2.09 -2.69
N THR A 386 -21.90 -3.33 -2.80
CA THR A 386 -22.48 -4.48 -2.10
C THR A 386 -21.99 -4.60 -0.66
N SER A 387 -21.03 -3.76 -0.24
CA SER A 387 -20.42 -3.79 1.10
C SER A 387 -21.42 -3.71 2.25
N PHE A 388 -22.46 -2.89 2.12
CA PHE A 388 -23.48 -2.76 3.17
C PHE A 388 -24.21 -4.10 3.40
N ILE A 389 -24.71 -4.72 2.33
CA ILE A 389 -25.46 -5.98 2.40
C ILE A 389 -24.53 -7.13 2.79
N ALA A 390 -23.34 -7.18 2.19
CA ALA A 390 -22.34 -8.21 2.47
C ALA A 390 -21.94 -8.20 3.95
N ASN A 391 -21.66 -7.04 4.52
CA ASN A 391 -21.25 -6.93 5.93
C ASN A 391 -22.39 -7.17 6.92
N LEU A 392 -23.64 -6.88 6.53
CA LEU A 392 -24.82 -7.22 7.35
C LEU A 392 -24.93 -8.73 7.61
N LEU A 393 -24.50 -9.56 6.64
CA LEU A 393 -24.49 -11.02 6.76
C LEU A 393 -23.15 -11.55 7.27
N ALA A 394 -22.04 -11.04 6.73
CA ALA A 394 -20.71 -11.55 6.98
C ALA A 394 -20.23 -11.29 8.41
N ILE A 395 -20.44 -10.08 8.96
CA ILE A 395 -19.94 -9.74 10.30
C ILE A 395 -20.58 -10.63 11.36
N PRO A 396 -21.91 -10.80 11.44
CA PRO A 396 -22.51 -11.67 12.45
C PRO A 396 -22.10 -13.14 12.30
N LEU A 397 -22.10 -13.67 11.07
CA LEU A 397 -21.73 -15.05 10.79
C LEU A 397 -20.27 -15.32 11.20
N VAL A 398 -19.34 -14.47 10.79
CA VAL A 398 -17.93 -14.65 11.11
C VAL A 398 -17.67 -14.45 12.61
N THR A 399 -18.22 -13.40 13.21
CA THR A 399 -17.94 -13.03 14.61
C THR A 399 -18.56 -13.99 15.61
N PHE A 400 -19.81 -14.42 15.40
CA PHE A 400 -20.56 -15.21 16.39
C PHE A 400 -20.61 -16.72 16.09
N ILE A 401 -20.28 -17.15 14.88
CA ILE A 401 -20.30 -18.57 14.50
C ILE A 401 -18.91 -19.03 14.09
N THR A 402 -18.35 -18.48 13.01
CA THR A 402 -17.10 -19.01 12.42
C THR A 402 -15.90 -18.87 13.35
N VAL A 403 -15.61 -17.68 13.87
CA VAL A 403 -14.45 -17.45 14.75
C VAL A 403 -14.56 -18.23 16.06
N PRO A 404 -15.70 -18.27 16.77
CA PRO A 404 -15.86 -19.13 17.94
C PRO A 404 -15.62 -20.61 17.65
N LEU A 405 -16.13 -21.12 16.52
CA LEU A 405 -15.88 -22.51 16.10
C LEU A 405 -14.39 -22.76 15.84
N ILE A 406 -13.71 -21.85 15.15
CA ILE A 406 -12.26 -21.93 14.90
C ILE A 406 -11.48 -21.92 16.21
N LEU A 407 -11.76 -20.97 17.11
CA LEU A 407 -11.06 -20.87 18.40
C LEU A 407 -11.32 -22.10 19.28
N ALA A 408 -12.54 -22.62 19.30
CA ALA A 408 -12.87 -23.86 20.00
C ALA A 408 -12.13 -25.05 19.41
N ALA A 409 -12.13 -25.19 18.08
CA ALA A 409 -11.42 -26.27 17.38
C ALA A 409 -9.90 -26.21 17.64
N MET A 410 -9.31 -25.01 17.64
CA MET A 410 -7.91 -24.77 18.00
C MET A 410 -7.59 -25.25 19.42
N VAL A 411 -8.44 -24.94 20.40
CA VAL A 411 -8.24 -25.40 21.78
C VAL A 411 -8.40 -26.93 21.88
N VAL A 412 -9.42 -27.49 21.22
CA VAL A 412 -9.67 -28.95 21.19
C VAL A 412 -8.52 -29.68 20.48
N HIS A 413 -7.89 -29.10 19.46
CA HIS A 413 -6.76 -29.69 18.74
C HIS A 413 -5.56 -30.00 19.66
N LEU A 414 -5.41 -29.32 20.81
CA LEU A 414 -4.29 -29.56 21.73
C LEU A 414 -4.43 -30.86 22.55
N SER A 415 -5.66 -31.26 22.91
CA SER A 415 -5.86 -32.35 23.88
C SER A 415 -7.24 -33.01 23.84
N GLY A 416 -8.07 -32.66 22.87
CA GLY A 416 -9.48 -33.03 22.83
C GLY A 416 -9.77 -34.29 22.00
N PRO A 417 -11.00 -34.83 22.08
CA PRO A 417 -11.39 -35.99 21.30
C PRO A 417 -11.40 -35.67 19.80
N LEU A 418 -10.78 -36.52 18.98
CA LEU A 418 -10.67 -36.35 17.53
C LEU A 418 -12.04 -36.11 16.85
N ILE A 419 -13.09 -36.78 17.31
CA ILE A 419 -14.45 -36.64 16.77
C ILE A 419 -14.99 -35.22 16.99
N LEU A 420 -14.77 -34.65 18.17
CA LEU A 420 -15.21 -33.30 18.50
C LEU A 420 -14.43 -32.27 17.67
N GLU A 421 -13.12 -32.48 17.54
CA GLU A 421 -12.24 -31.64 16.72
C GLU A 421 -12.71 -31.59 15.26
N GLN A 422 -12.91 -32.76 14.64
CA GLN A 422 -13.39 -32.88 13.26
C GLN A 422 -14.77 -32.24 13.10
N GLY A 423 -15.68 -32.43 14.06
CA GLY A 423 -17.00 -31.81 14.06
C GLY A 423 -16.92 -30.28 14.06
N LEU A 424 -16.06 -29.69 14.89
CA LEU A 424 -15.87 -28.24 14.96
C LEU A 424 -15.24 -27.68 13.66
N TRP A 425 -14.22 -28.34 13.12
CA TRP A 425 -13.61 -27.94 11.85
C TRP A 425 -14.59 -28.03 10.68
N PHE A 426 -15.38 -29.10 10.62
CA PHE A 426 -16.42 -29.26 9.62
C PHE A 426 -17.47 -28.14 9.70
N LEU A 427 -17.94 -27.81 10.90
CA LEU A 427 -18.90 -26.72 11.09
C LEU A 427 -18.29 -25.36 10.71
N ALA A 428 -17.02 -25.10 11.05
CA ALA A 428 -16.31 -23.90 10.65
C ALA A 428 -16.22 -23.79 9.12
N ASP A 429 -15.80 -24.86 8.44
CA ASP A 429 -15.73 -24.93 6.97
C ASP A 429 -17.11 -24.71 6.33
N ARG A 430 -18.17 -25.37 6.83
CA ARG A 430 -19.54 -25.19 6.31
C ARG A 430 -20.05 -23.77 6.54
N SER A 431 -19.71 -23.13 7.66
CA SER A 431 -20.07 -21.73 7.91
C SER A 431 -19.42 -20.78 6.88
N LEU A 432 -18.16 -21.03 6.52
CA LEU A 432 -17.46 -20.30 5.46
C LEU A 432 -18.01 -20.61 4.08
N ALA A 433 -18.36 -21.87 3.80
CA ALA A 433 -19.01 -22.25 2.55
C ALA A 433 -20.33 -21.51 2.36
N LEU A 434 -21.15 -21.40 3.41
CA LEU A 434 -22.38 -20.61 3.39
C LEU A 434 -22.10 -19.13 3.14
N LEU A 435 -21.10 -18.56 3.84
CA LEU A 435 -20.70 -17.17 3.66
C LEU A 435 -20.31 -16.89 2.21
N PHE A 436 -19.36 -17.65 1.67
CA PHE A 436 -18.85 -17.42 0.32
C PHE A 436 -19.84 -17.77 -0.77
N TRP A 437 -20.77 -18.70 -0.53
CA TRP A 437 -21.91 -18.89 -1.41
C TRP A 437 -22.77 -17.61 -1.49
N GLY A 438 -23.05 -16.99 -0.34
CA GLY A 438 -23.78 -15.71 -0.29
C GLY A 438 -23.02 -14.56 -0.96
N LEU A 439 -21.72 -14.43 -0.68
CA LEU A 439 -20.87 -13.38 -1.28
C LEU A 439 -20.74 -13.52 -2.79
N LYS A 440 -20.56 -14.75 -3.31
CA LYS A 440 -20.51 -15.03 -4.76
C LYS A 440 -21.84 -14.79 -5.48
N SER A 441 -22.95 -14.80 -4.75
CA SER A 441 -24.28 -14.53 -5.32
C SER A 441 -24.57 -13.04 -5.47
N LEU A 442 -23.76 -12.16 -4.86
CA LEU A 442 -23.86 -10.72 -5.04
C LEU A 442 -23.19 -10.32 -6.37
N PRO A 443 -23.72 -9.31 -7.08
CA PRO A 443 -23.07 -8.80 -8.28
C PRO A 443 -21.71 -8.18 -7.93
N GLU A 444 -20.84 -8.09 -8.93
CA GLU A 444 -19.58 -7.35 -8.81
C GLU A 444 -19.88 -5.91 -8.35
N GLY A 445 -19.45 -5.59 -7.13
CA GLY A 445 -19.83 -4.37 -6.45
C GLY A 445 -18.76 -3.28 -6.48
N TRP A 446 -17.54 -3.59 -6.95
CA TRP A 446 -16.43 -2.65 -6.91
C TRP A 446 -16.54 -1.59 -7.99
N ILE A 447 -16.60 -0.33 -7.56
CA ILE A 447 -16.58 0.83 -8.46
C ILE A 447 -15.32 1.63 -8.17
N ASN A 448 -14.51 1.82 -9.22
CA ASN A 448 -13.38 2.74 -9.19
C ASN A 448 -13.90 4.18 -9.19
N ILE A 449 -13.39 4.99 -8.26
CA ILE A 449 -13.76 6.40 -8.12
C ILE A 449 -12.58 7.23 -8.57
N ALA A 450 -12.74 7.95 -9.68
CA ALA A 450 -11.71 8.85 -10.18
C ALA A 450 -11.43 10.00 -9.19
N GLU A 451 -10.20 10.52 -9.22
CA GLU A 451 -9.71 11.60 -8.36
C GLU A 451 -10.64 12.81 -8.32
N ARG A 452 -11.18 13.19 -9.49
CA ARG A 452 -12.11 14.32 -9.64
C ARG A 452 -13.36 14.20 -8.73
N TRP A 453 -13.76 12.98 -8.38
CA TRP A 453 -14.92 12.71 -7.52
C TRP A 453 -14.57 12.60 -6.03
N GLN A 454 -13.29 12.73 -5.66
CA GLN A 454 -12.84 12.70 -4.27
C GLN A 454 -13.68 13.64 -3.40
N TRP A 455 -13.96 14.87 -3.84
CA TRP A 455 -14.72 15.82 -3.04
C TRP A 455 -16.17 15.38 -2.83
N LEU A 456 -16.78 14.73 -3.82
CA LEU A 456 -18.13 14.19 -3.71
C LEU A 456 -18.20 13.06 -2.67
N SER A 457 -17.09 12.37 -2.40
CA SER A 457 -17.04 11.35 -1.33
C SER A 457 -17.40 11.90 0.05
N PHE A 458 -17.16 13.20 0.30
CA PHE A 458 -17.52 13.86 1.56
C PHE A 458 -19.00 14.25 1.64
N SER A 459 -19.80 14.01 0.59
CA SER A 459 -21.22 14.35 0.56
C SER A 459 -22.03 13.70 1.68
N PRO A 460 -21.78 12.45 2.13
CA PRO A 460 -22.49 11.91 3.29
C PRO A 460 -22.23 12.74 4.55
N TRP A 461 -20.99 13.17 4.79
CA TRP A 461 -20.65 13.99 5.96
C TRP A 461 -21.36 15.35 5.88
N PHE A 462 -21.33 15.97 4.71
CA PHE A 462 -22.01 17.23 4.46
C PHE A 462 -23.53 17.12 4.71
N LEU A 463 -24.19 16.10 4.13
CA LEU A 463 -25.62 15.87 4.28
C LEU A 463 -26.01 15.62 5.75
N LEU A 464 -25.23 14.80 6.46
CA LEU A 464 -25.44 14.51 7.88
C LEU A 464 -25.34 15.78 8.74
N VAL A 465 -24.34 16.63 8.48
CA VAL A 465 -24.16 17.91 9.20
C VAL A 465 -25.29 18.88 8.88
N VAL A 466 -25.66 19.03 7.60
CA VAL A 466 -26.76 19.92 7.16
C VAL A 466 -28.09 19.50 7.78
N TRP A 467 -28.38 18.20 7.80
CA TRP A 467 -29.59 17.67 8.40
C TRP A 467 -29.59 17.88 9.92
N ARG A 468 -28.52 17.49 10.62
CA ARG A 468 -28.45 17.54 12.08
C ARG A 468 -28.51 18.97 12.64
N LEU A 469 -27.85 19.92 11.98
CA LEU A 469 -27.84 21.32 12.38
C LEU A 469 -29.04 22.10 11.84
N ASN A 470 -29.95 21.44 11.10
CA ASN A 470 -31.05 22.07 10.39
C ASN A 470 -30.59 23.23 9.48
N ALA A 471 -29.36 23.13 8.97
CA ALA A 471 -28.66 24.20 8.25
C ALA A 471 -29.34 24.52 6.92
N TRP A 472 -30.08 23.58 6.34
CA TRP A 472 -30.88 23.80 5.14
C TRP A 472 -32.02 24.81 5.35
N ARG A 473 -32.47 25.03 6.61
CA ARG A 473 -33.45 26.08 6.94
C ARG A 473 -32.80 27.39 7.36
N THR A 474 -31.67 27.32 8.08
CA THR A 474 -31.03 28.51 8.66
C THR A 474 -30.00 29.16 7.72
N LEU A 475 -29.30 28.37 6.91
CA LEU A 475 -28.22 28.78 6.01
C LEU A 475 -28.35 28.12 4.61
N PRO A 476 -29.52 28.19 3.93
CA PRO A 476 -29.76 27.50 2.66
C PRO A 476 -28.77 27.88 1.56
N ALA A 477 -28.40 29.17 1.48
CA ALA A 477 -27.45 29.66 0.49
C ALA A 477 -26.05 29.02 0.65
N MET A 478 -25.60 28.81 1.89
CA MET A 478 -24.33 28.13 2.16
C MET A 478 -24.41 26.64 1.80
N CYS A 479 -25.52 25.98 2.11
CA CYS A 479 -25.72 24.58 1.73
C CYS A 479 -25.70 24.40 0.20
N VAL A 480 -26.39 25.27 -0.54
CA VAL A 480 -26.37 25.26 -2.00
C VAL A 480 -24.97 25.56 -2.53
N ALA A 481 -24.29 26.57 -2.01
CA ALA A 481 -22.93 26.92 -2.44
C ALA A 481 -21.94 25.77 -2.23
N VAL A 482 -21.93 25.14 -1.04
CA VAL A 482 -21.07 23.98 -0.75
C VAL A 482 -21.45 22.79 -1.63
N GLY A 483 -22.74 22.50 -1.80
CA GLY A 483 -23.20 21.44 -2.70
C GLY A 483 -22.76 21.66 -4.16
N LEU A 484 -22.88 22.89 -4.67
CA LEU A 484 -22.41 23.28 -6.00
C LEU A 484 -20.88 23.15 -6.13
N LEU A 485 -20.12 23.55 -5.10
CA LEU A 485 -18.66 23.39 -5.08
C LEU A 485 -18.23 21.92 -5.09
N MET A 486 -18.94 21.03 -4.37
CA MET A 486 -18.66 19.59 -4.41
C MET A 486 -19.01 18.96 -5.76
N CYS A 487 -20.01 19.51 -6.45
CA CYS A 487 -20.42 19.12 -7.80
C CYS A 487 -19.61 19.81 -8.91
N TRP A 488 -18.72 20.77 -8.58
CA TRP A 488 -17.89 21.50 -9.55
C TRP A 488 -17.18 20.61 -10.59
N PRO A 489 -16.65 19.41 -10.25
CA PRO A 489 -16.04 18.51 -11.21
C PRO A 489 -16.97 18.09 -12.37
N LEU A 490 -18.30 18.14 -12.21
CA LEU A 490 -19.28 17.89 -13.29
C LEU A 490 -19.19 18.92 -14.42
N TRP A 491 -18.73 20.14 -14.11
CA TRP A 491 -18.70 21.27 -15.05
C TRP A 491 -17.30 21.60 -15.57
N GLN A 492 -16.26 20.96 -15.05
CA GLN A 492 -14.92 21.10 -15.60
C GLN A 492 -14.82 20.37 -16.93
N LYS A 493 -14.89 21.14 -18.02
CA LYS A 493 -14.50 20.64 -19.34
C LYS A 493 -12.98 20.47 -19.39
N PRO A 494 -12.46 19.39 -20.00
CA PRO A 494 -11.04 19.27 -20.32
C PRO A 494 -10.61 20.52 -21.11
N ARG A 495 -9.43 21.06 -20.79
CA ARG A 495 -8.87 22.17 -21.56
C ARG A 495 -8.48 21.63 -22.94
N PRO A 496 -9.09 22.13 -24.03
CA PRO A 496 -8.92 21.53 -25.35
C PRO A 496 -7.50 21.67 -25.90
N ASP A 497 -6.76 22.69 -25.43
CA ASP A 497 -5.41 23.03 -25.91
C ASP A 497 -4.29 22.40 -25.05
N GLU A 498 -4.63 21.54 -24.09
CA GLU A 498 -3.65 20.88 -23.24
C GLU A 498 -3.61 19.38 -23.53
N TRP A 499 -2.40 18.82 -23.57
CA TRP A 499 -2.16 17.39 -23.62
C TRP A 499 -1.00 17.03 -22.69
N GLN A 500 -0.94 15.76 -22.31
CA GLN A 500 -0.09 15.32 -21.22
C GLN A 500 0.65 14.06 -21.61
N VAL A 501 1.87 13.93 -21.12
CA VAL A 501 2.65 12.70 -21.18
C VAL A 501 3.01 12.28 -19.77
N TYR A 502 2.72 11.03 -19.45
CA TYR A 502 3.07 10.41 -18.18
C TYR A 502 4.09 9.32 -18.44
N MET A 503 5.25 9.40 -17.78
CA MET A 503 6.15 8.26 -17.63
C MET A 503 5.85 7.62 -16.28
N LEU A 504 5.26 6.43 -16.32
CA LEU A 504 4.89 5.71 -15.10
C LEU A 504 6.12 5.03 -14.53
N ASP A 505 6.25 5.05 -13.20
CA ASP A 505 7.28 4.30 -12.47
C ASP A 505 6.85 2.84 -12.37
N VAL A 506 7.12 2.07 -13.41
CA VAL A 506 6.84 0.62 -13.49
C VAL A 506 8.02 -0.22 -12.98
N GLY A 507 9.03 0.40 -12.37
CA GLY A 507 10.27 -0.28 -12.03
C GLY A 507 11.05 -0.68 -13.27
N GLN A 508 11.31 -1.99 -13.45
CA GLN A 508 12.02 -2.47 -14.64
C GLN A 508 11.03 -2.50 -15.81
N GLY A 509 11.38 -1.84 -16.91
CA GLY A 509 10.54 -1.74 -18.09
C GLY A 509 10.10 -0.33 -18.43
N LEU A 510 9.17 -0.22 -19.36
CA LEU A 510 8.65 1.06 -19.88
C LEU A 510 7.12 1.04 -19.94
N ALA A 511 6.51 2.13 -19.48
CA ALA A 511 5.11 2.44 -19.76
C ALA A 511 4.92 3.96 -19.80
N MET A 512 4.50 4.46 -20.96
CA MET A 512 4.17 5.87 -21.16
C MET A 512 2.69 6.01 -21.48
N VAL A 513 2.05 7.07 -20.97
CA VAL A 513 0.66 7.41 -21.28
C VAL A 513 0.63 8.78 -21.95
N ILE A 514 0.09 8.84 -23.17
CA ILE A 514 -0.19 10.10 -23.86
C ILE A 514 -1.67 10.37 -23.69
N ALA A 515 -2.03 11.45 -22.98
CA ALA A 515 -3.41 11.76 -22.64
C ALA A 515 -3.87 13.11 -23.21
N ARG A 516 -5.09 13.12 -23.74
CA ARG A 516 -5.79 14.34 -24.18
C ARG A 516 -7.30 14.11 -24.15
N ASN A 517 -8.07 15.10 -23.70
CA ASN A 517 -9.53 15.05 -23.67
C ASN A 517 -10.14 13.83 -22.93
N GLY A 518 -9.48 13.33 -21.89
CA GLY A 518 -9.92 12.14 -21.15
C GLY A 518 -9.67 10.81 -21.87
N LYS A 519 -9.00 10.82 -23.01
CA LYS A 519 -8.56 9.64 -23.76
C LYS A 519 -7.06 9.44 -23.60
N ALA A 520 -6.60 8.20 -23.77
CA ALA A 520 -5.20 7.84 -23.64
C ALA A 520 -4.71 6.89 -24.75
N ILE A 521 -3.47 7.08 -25.18
CA ILE A 521 -2.68 6.08 -25.91
C ILE A 521 -1.54 5.63 -25.01
N LEU A 522 -1.38 4.31 -24.88
CA LEU A 522 -0.27 3.71 -24.16
C LEU A 522 0.90 3.46 -25.11
N TYR A 523 2.12 3.69 -24.64
CA TYR A 523 3.34 3.21 -25.29
C TYR A 523 4.06 2.29 -24.31
N ASP A 524 4.08 0.99 -24.64
CA ASP A 524 4.46 -0.12 -23.77
C ASP A 524 3.61 -0.27 -22.49
N THR A 525 3.72 -1.42 -21.84
CA THR A 525 2.86 -1.89 -20.76
C THR A 525 3.62 -2.49 -19.57
N GLY A 526 4.93 -2.20 -19.45
CA GLY A 526 5.78 -2.64 -18.33
C GLY A 526 6.01 -4.16 -18.25
N LEU A 527 6.49 -4.61 -17.09
CA LEU A 527 6.89 -6.00 -16.82
C LEU A 527 5.74 -6.90 -16.34
N ALA A 528 5.82 -8.20 -16.67
CA ALA A 528 5.04 -9.28 -16.05
C ALA A 528 5.94 -10.26 -15.28
N TRP A 529 5.38 -10.88 -14.24
CA TRP A 529 6.03 -11.88 -13.37
C TRP A 529 5.01 -12.95 -12.93
N PRO A 530 5.42 -14.05 -12.28
CA PRO A 530 4.54 -15.19 -12.03
C PRO A 530 3.23 -14.88 -11.28
N GLU A 531 3.23 -13.87 -10.40
CA GLU A 531 2.06 -13.53 -9.57
C GLU A 531 1.22 -12.36 -10.10
N GLY A 532 1.65 -11.71 -11.18
CA GLY A 532 0.94 -10.59 -11.79
C GLY A 532 1.76 -9.77 -12.77
N ASP A 533 1.20 -8.66 -13.20
CA ASP A 533 1.80 -7.79 -14.22
C ASP A 533 1.55 -6.31 -13.91
N SER A 534 2.34 -5.46 -14.57
CA SER A 534 2.25 -3.99 -14.44
C SER A 534 0.90 -3.45 -14.91
N GLY A 535 0.26 -4.10 -15.88
CA GLY A 535 -1.08 -3.77 -16.36
C GLY A 535 -2.11 -3.82 -15.24
N GLN A 536 -2.25 -4.99 -14.60
CA GLN A 536 -3.21 -5.23 -13.54
C GLN A 536 -2.91 -4.46 -12.25
N GLN A 537 -1.63 -4.38 -11.86
CA GLN A 537 -1.27 -3.82 -10.55
C GLN A 537 -1.11 -2.29 -10.54
N LEU A 538 -0.80 -1.70 -11.70
CA LEU A 538 -0.41 -0.29 -11.78
C LEU A 538 -1.19 0.46 -12.87
N ILE A 539 -1.11 0.04 -14.13
CA ILE A 539 -1.59 0.83 -15.26
C ILE A 539 -3.13 0.96 -15.26
N ILE A 540 -3.85 -0.16 -15.08
CA ILE A 540 -5.33 -0.16 -15.05
C ILE A 540 -5.88 0.68 -13.88
N PRO A 541 -5.44 0.47 -12.61
CA PRO A 541 -5.86 1.32 -11.50
C PRO A 541 -5.55 2.79 -11.72
N TRP A 542 -4.36 3.10 -12.27
CA TRP A 542 -3.93 4.46 -12.56
C TRP A 542 -4.81 5.15 -13.61
N LEU A 543 -5.12 4.47 -14.72
CA LEU A 543 -6.03 4.99 -15.76
C LEU A 543 -7.43 5.28 -15.20
N HIS A 544 -7.95 4.38 -14.36
CA HIS A 544 -9.24 4.60 -13.70
C HIS A 544 -9.20 5.78 -12.72
N TRP A 545 -8.13 5.91 -11.92
CA TRP A 545 -7.96 7.02 -10.97
C TRP A 545 -7.95 8.38 -11.69
N HIS A 546 -7.24 8.47 -12.81
CA HIS A 546 -7.18 9.71 -13.62
C HIS A 546 -8.35 9.87 -14.60
N ASN A 547 -9.34 8.97 -14.59
CA ASN A 547 -10.47 8.97 -15.53
C ASN A 547 -10.02 9.04 -17.00
N LEU A 548 -9.04 8.22 -17.36
CA LEU A 548 -8.53 8.10 -18.72
C LEU A 548 -9.04 6.82 -19.35
N GLU A 549 -9.66 6.95 -20.52
CA GLU A 549 -10.09 5.81 -21.33
C GLU A 549 -9.02 5.51 -22.38
N PRO A 550 -8.36 4.35 -22.31
CA PRO A 550 -7.40 3.98 -23.35
C PRO A 550 -8.14 3.74 -24.67
N GLU A 551 -7.55 4.18 -25.78
CA GLU A 551 -8.07 3.93 -27.14
C GLU A 551 -7.11 3.06 -27.96
N GLY A 552 -5.82 3.04 -27.61
CA GLY A 552 -4.89 2.10 -28.21
C GLY A 552 -3.56 1.97 -27.48
N VAL A 553 -2.80 0.95 -27.91
CA VAL A 553 -1.49 0.60 -27.38
C VAL A 553 -0.49 0.55 -28.51
N ILE A 554 0.61 1.26 -28.37
CA ILE A 554 1.80 1.14 -29.22
C ILE A 554 2.78 0.26 -28.45
N LEU A 555 3.04 -0.95 -28.96
CA LEU A 555 4.05 -1.83 -28.41
C LEU A 555 5.34 -1.65 -29.18
N SER A 556 6.41 -1.25 -28.48
CA SER A 556 7.72 -1.01 -29.07
C SER A 556 8.28 -2.31 -29.64
N HIS A 557 8.40 -3.36 -28.83
CA HIS A 557 8.92 -4.68 -29.21
C HIS A 557 8.42 -5.79 -28.26
N GLU A 558 8.88 -7.02 -28.45
CA GLU A 558 8.31 -8.23 -27.84
C GLU A 558 8.80 -8.56 -26.42
N HIS A 559 9.76 -7.82 -25.85
CA HIS A 559 10.32 -8.16 -24.54
C HIS A 559 9.33 -7.97 -23.39
N LEU A 560 9.48 -8.79 -22.35
CA LEU A 560 8.51 -8.94 -21.28
C LEU A 560 8.37 -7.67 -20.42
N ASP A 561 9.40 -6.84 -20.33
CA ASP A 561 9.42 -5.54 -19.64
C ASP A 561 8.78 -4.40 -20.46
N HIS A 562 8.30 -4.71 -21.66
CA HIS A 562 7.53 -3.79 -22.52
C HIS A 562 6.13 -4.31 -22.82
N ARG A 563 5.96 -5.61 -23.04
CA ARG A 563 4.64 -6.20 -23.36
C ARG A 563 3.89 -6.77 -22.16
N GLY A 564 4.51 -6.81 -20.97
CA GLY A 564 4.06 -7.64 -19.86
C GLY A 564 2.63 -7.37 -19.41
N GLY A 565 2.21 -6.10 -19.37
CA GLY A 565 0.85 -5.73 -18.97
C GLY A 565 -0.21 -5.82 -20.08
N LEU A 566 0.15 -6.19 -21.32
CA LEU A 566 -0.73 -6.09 -22.48
C LEU A 566 -1.97 -6.97 -22.34
N ASP A 567 -1.81 -8.22 -21.90
CA ASP A 567 -2.91 -9.18 -21.82
C ASP A 567 -3.96 -8.73 -20.79
N SER A 568 -3.53 -8.26 -19.62
CA SER A 568 -4.41 -7.70 -18.59
C SER A 568 -5.14 -6.45 -19.06
N ILE A 569 -4.48 -5.59 -19.83
CA ILE A 569 -5.08 -4.39 -20.43
C ILE A 569 -6.15 -4.77 -21.46
N LEU A 570 -5.87 -5.73 -22.35
CA LEU A 570 -6.84 -6.19 -23.36
C LEU A 570 -8.01 -6.95 -22.74
N HIS A 571 -7.79 -7.66 -21.63
CA HIS A 571 -8.89 -8.26 -20.88
C HIS A 571 -9.86 -7.21 -20.34
N THR A 572 -9.34 -6.05 -19.91
CA THR A 572 -10.14 -4.93 -19.40
C THR A 572 -10.78 -4.10 -20.53
N TRP A 573 -10.06 -3.87 -21.62
CA TRP A 573 -10.53 -3.14 -22.81
C TRP A 573 -10.26 -3.93 -24.10
N PRO A 574 -11.15 -4.86 -24.48
CA PRO A 574 -10.94 -5.75 -25.62
C PRO A 574 -10.92 -5.06 -26.99
N MET A 575 -11.44 -3.82 -27.07
CA MET A 575 -11.61 -3.07 -28.32
C MET A 575 -10.42 -2.14 -28.65
N LEU A 576 -9.36 -2.16 -27.85
CA LEU A 576 -8.17 -1.34 -28.11
C LEU A 576 -7.50 -1.75 -29.42
N TRP A 577 -7.16 -0.76 -30.25
CA TRP A 577 -6.24 -1.04 -31.36
C TRP A 577 -4.83 -1.18 -30.81
N ILE A 578 -4.06 -2.10 -31.40
CA ILE A 578 -2.66 -2.31 -31.05
C ILE A 578 -1.83 -1.98 -32.28
N ARG A 579 -0.79 -1.17 -32.11
CA ARG A 579 0.24 -0.94 -33.13
C ARG A 579 1.53 -1.55 -32.67
N SER A 580 2.12 -2.40 -33.48
CA SER A 580 3.46 -2.92 -33.21
C SER A 580 4.19 -3.26 -34.50
N PRO A 581 5.51 -3.41 -34.45
CA PRO A 581 6.28 -3.82 -35.61
C PRO A 581 6.34 -5.35 -35.78
N LEU A 582 5.68 -6.12 -34.90
CA LEU A 582 5.83 -7.57 -34.75
C LEU A 582 5.02 -8.41 -35.74
N ASN A 583 4.15 -7.79 -36.54
CA ASN A 583 3.21 -8.46 -37.46
C ASN A 583 2.35 -9.54 -36.79
N TRP A 584 2.00 -9.35 -35.51
CA TRP A 584 1.08 -10.24 -34.81
C TRP A 584 -0.36 -10.04 -35.27
N GLU A 585 -1.19 -11.07 -35.09
CA GLU A 585 -2.61 -10.99 -35.43
C GLU A 585 -3.28 -9.84 -34.67
N HIS A 586 -4.17 -9.10 -35.34
CA HIS A 586 -4.86 -7.92 -34.82
C HIS A 586 -3.97 -6.71 -34.49
N HIS A 587 -2.66 -6.77 -34.76
CA HIS A 587 -1.79 -5.61 -34.64
C HIS A 587 -1.74 -4.84 -35.96
N GLN A 588 -2.03 -3.54 -35.89
CA GLN A 588 -1.74 -2.59 -36.95
C GLN A 588 -0.23 -2.39 -37.07
N PRO A 589 0.30 -2.13 -38.28
CA PRO A 589 1.73 -1.97 -38.46
C PRO A 589 2.24 -0.70 -37.77
N CYS A 590 3.38 -0.83 -37.09
CA CYS A 590 4.24 0.29 -36.75
C CYS A 590 5.53 0.21 -37.54
N VAL A 591 5.54 0.83 -38.72
CA VAL A 591 6.71 0.89 -39.60
C VAL A 591 6.91 2.32 -40.11
N ARG A 592 8.15 2.66 -40.45
CA ARG A 592 8.52 3.99 -40.92
C ARG A 592 7.62 4.44 -42.07
N GLY A 593 7.17 5.70 -41.99
CA GLY A 593 6.34 6.35 -43.00
C GLY A 593 4.87 6.38 -42.61
N GLU A 594 4.45 5.48 -41.71
CA GLU A 594 3.13 5.56 -41.07
C GLU A 594 2.99 6.85 -40.27
N ALA A 595 1.84 7.51 -40.43
CA ALA A 595 1.47 8.67 -39.64
C ALA A 595 -0.04 8.73 -39.48
N TRP A 596 -0.50 9.16 -38.32
CA TRP A 596 -1.92 9.35 -38.04
C TRP A 596 -2.16 10.56 -37.14
N GLN A 597 -3.42 10.96 -37.05
CA GLN A 597 -3.88 12.01 -36.17
C GLN A 597 -4.72 11.39 -35.06
N TRP A 598 -4.50 11.82 -33.82
CA TRP A 598 -5.29 11.43 -32.67
C TRP A 598 -5.52 12.62 -31.77
N GLN A 599 -6.78 12.99 -31.54
CA GLN A 599 -7.14 14.15 -30.71
C GLN A 599 -6.41 15.45 -31.10
N GLY A 600 -6.08 15.63 -32.39
CA GLY A 600 -5.31 16.79 -32.88
C GLY A 600 -3.80 16.74 -32.60
N LEU A 601 -3.28 15.59 -32.16
CA LEU A 601 -1.84 15.29 -32.11
C LEU A 601 -1.45 14.45 -33.31
N ARG A 602 -0.31 14.78 -33.93
CA ARG A 602 0.27 14.00 -35.02
C ARG A 602 1.21 12.94 -34.45
N PHE A 603 0.97 11.70 -34.82
CA PHE A 603 1.89 10.59 -34.59
C PHE A 603 2.62 10.28 -35.90
N SER A 604 3.94 10.14 -35.86
CA SER A 604 4.73 9.70 -37.01
C SER A 604 5.75 8.64 -36.62
N VAL A 605 5.76 7.54 -37.35
CA VAL A 605 6.67 6.41 -37.11
C VAL A 605 7.98 6.63 -37.87
N HIS A 606 9.10 6.55 -37.17
CA HIS A 606 10.45 6.77 -37.71
C HIS A 606 11.26 5.47 -37.86
N TRP A 607 10.88 4.41 -37.14
CA TRP A 607 11.55 3.11 -37.14
C TRP A 607 10.57 2.03 -36.65
N PRO A 608 10.68 0.75 -37.06
CA PRO A 608 11.63 0.18 -38.03
C PRO A 608 11.35 0.54 -39.50
N LEU A 609 12.30 0.23 -40.38
CA LEU A 609 12.06 0.26 -41.83
C LEU A 609 11.04 -0.81 -42.24
N GLN A 610 10.26 -0.53 -43.28
CA GLN A 610 9.42 -1.55 -43.91
C GLN A 610 10.30 -2.73 -44.37
N ALA A 611 9.88 -3.95 -44.05
CA ALA A 611 10.62 -5.20 -44.28
C ALA A 611 12.00 -5.29 -43.57
N SER A 612 12.16 -4.65 -42.40
CA SER A 612 13.35 -4.86 -41.59
C SER A 612 13.45 -6.30 -41.04
N ASN A 613 14.66 -6.86 -41.05
CA ASN A 613 15.00 -8.15 -40.43
C ASN A 613 15.54 -8.00 -38.99
N ASP A 614 15.53 -6.79 -38.42
CA ASP A 614 15.94 -6.58 -37.03
C ASP A 614 15.02 -7.37 -36.07
N LYS A 615 15.44 -7.63 -34.83
CA LYS A 615 14.66 -8.35 -33.81
C LYS A 615 14.89 -7.75 -32.43
N GLY A 616 14.01 -8.02 -31.46
CA GLY A 616 14.08 -7.49 -30.10
C GLY A 616 14.22 -5.97 -30.08
N ASN A 617 15.09 -5.49 -29.21
CA ASN A 617 15.44 -4.07 -29.01
C ASN A 617 15.55 -3.24 -30.30
N ASN A 618 16.33 -3.73 -31.28
CA ASN A 618 16.57 -3.00 -32.53
C ASN A 618 15.38 -3.00 -33.50
N HIS A 619 14.32 -3.75 -33.20
CA HIS A 619 13.06 -3.72 -33.93
C HIS A 619 12.02 -2.77 -33.27
N SER A 620 12.40 -2.04 -32.21
CA SER A 620 11.49 -1.15 -31.47
C SER A 620 10.75 -0.15 -32.38
N CYS A 621 9.44 -0.02 -32.21
CA CYS A 621 8.62 0.98 -32.89
C CYS A 621 8.92 2.39 -32.34
N VAL A 622 9.65 3.21 -33.11
CA VAL A 622 10.01 4.59 -32.72
C VAL A 622 8.96 5.56 -33.27
N VAL A 623 8.31 6.29 -32.37
CA VAL A 623 7.19 7.16 -32.69
C VAL A 623 7.42 8.56 -32.14
N LYS A 624 7.23 9.57 -33.00
CA LYS A 624 7.16 10.97 -32.58
C LYS A 624 5.70 11.37 -32.41
N VAL A 625 5.40 12.05 -31.30
CA VAL A 625 4.09 12.67 -31.02
C VAL A 625 4.28 14.18 -31.00
N ASP A 626 3.49 14.91 -31.78
CA ASP A 626 3.71 16.33 -32.10
C ASP A 626 2.39 17.11 -32.11
N ASP A 627 2.36 18.27 -31.45
CA ASP A 627 1.21 19.20 -31.43
C ASP A 627 1.38 20.40 -32.38
N GLY A 628 2.44 20.41 -33.20
CA GLY A 628 2.86 21.50 -34.09
C GLY A 628 3.91 22.44 -33.47
N THR A 629 4.04 22.49 -32.14
CA THR A 629 4.97 23.36 -31.40
C THR A 629 5.92 22.57 -30.51
N ASN A 630 5.39 21.59 -29.80
CA ASN A 630 6.09 20.71 -28.89
C ASN A 630 5.93 19.27 -29.34
N SER A 631 6.94 18.46 -29.03
CA SER A 631 6.89 17.05 -29.38
C SER A 631 7.73 16.18 -28.46
N ILE A 632 7.38 14.90 -28.40
CA ILE A 632 8.16 13.85 -27.73
C ILE A 632 8.53 12.75 -28.72
N LEU A 633 9.75 12.26 -28.65
CA LEU A 633 10.20 11.06 -29.36
C LEU A 633 10.21 9.87 -28.39
N LEU A 634 9.42 8.84 -28.70
CA LEU A 634 9.35 7.57 -28.00
C LEU A 634 10.18 6.56 -28.78
N THR A 635 11.27 6.09 -28.19
CA THR A 635 12.29 5.30 -28.90
C THR A 635 12.25 3.82 -28.58
N GLY A 636 11.55 3.43 -27.53
CA GLY A 636 11.63 2.07 -26.99
C GLY A 636 13.07 1.74 -26.65
N ASP A 637 13.53 0.58 -27.11
CA ASP A 637 14.83 0.02 -26.76
C ASP A 637 15.81 -0.03 -27.93
N ILE A 638 15.64 0.84 -28.94
CA ILE A 638 16.62 0.90 -30.03
C ILE A 638 18.06 1.07 -29.50
N GLU A 639 18.98 0.30 -30.07
CA GLU A 639 20.40 0.41 -29.79
C GLU A 639 21.12 1.16 -30.91
N VAL A 640 22.41 1.46 -30.72
CA VAL A 640 23.23 2.20 -31.68
C VAL A 640 23.06 1.73 -33.15
N PRO A 641 23.00 0.42 -33.47
CA PRO A 641 22.78 -0.02 -34.86
C PRO A 641 21.44 0.47 -35.44
N ALA A 642 20.34 0.35 -34.70
CA ALA A 642 19.03 0.86 -35.11
C ALA A 642 19.02 2.39 -35.14
N GLU A 643 19.67 3.08 -34.20
CA GLU A 643 19.81 4.54 -34.22
C GLU A 643 20.50 5.03 -35.50
N GLN A 644 21.62 4.41 -35.89
CA GLN A 644 22.37 4.79 -37.09
C GLN A 644 21.55 4.55 -38.36
N LYS A 645 20.92 3.37 -38.50
CA LYS A 645 20.01 3.07 -39.61
C LYS A 645 18.83 4.04 -39.61
N MET A 646 18.30 4.38 -38.44
CA MET A 646 17.18 5.29 -38.29
C MET A 646 17.53 6.67 -38.86
N LEU A 647 18.68 7.22 -38.45
CA LEU A 647 19.16 8.55 -38.85
C LEU A 647 19.66 8.60 -40.29
N SER A 648 20.00 7.46 -40.90
CA SER A 648 20.43 7.41 -42.29
C SER A 648 19.32 7.93 -43.22
N ARG A 649 19.62 8.99 -43.98
CA ARG A 649 18.77 9.65 -44.99
C ARG A 649 17.58 10.52 -44.49
N TYR A 650 17.22 10.52 -43.20
CA TYR A 650 16.00 11.21 -42.70
C TYR A 650 16.19 11.98 -41.37
N TRP A 651 17.41 12.44 -41.09
CA TRP A 651 17.82 13.04 -39.81
C TRP A 651 17.07 14.32 -39.39
N GLN A 652 16.43 15.05 -40.31
CA GLN A 652 15.72 16.30 -39.98
C GLN A 652 14.37 16.06 -39.26
N GLN A 653 13.82 14.86 -39.35
CA GLN A 653 12.46 14.59 -38.88
C GLN A 653 12.39 14.12 -37.41
N VAL A 654 13.55 13.89 -36.76
CA VAL A 654 13.63 13.39 -35.37
C VAL A 654 13.86 14.50 -34.33
N GLN A 655 13.92 15.77 -34.75
CA GLN A 655 14.00 16.88 -33.80
C GLN A 655 12.75 16.91 -32.92
N THR A 656 12.95 16.90 -31.61
CA THR A 656 11.85 16.91 -30.64
C THR A 656 12.18 17.70 -29.38
N THR A 657 11.16 18.19 -28.70
CA THR A 657 11.30 18.91 -27.43
C THR A 657 11.76 17.99 -26.30
N LEU A 658 11.17 16.79 -26.22
CA LEU A 658 11.48 15.76 -25.25
C LEU A 658 11.87 14.44 -25.92
N LEU A 659 12.67 13.64 -25.22
CA LEU A 659 13.11 12.33 -25.67
C LEU A 659 12.93 11.31 -24.54
N GLN A 660 12.23 10.22 -24.80
CA GLN A 660 12.36 9.02 -23.98
C GLN A 660 13.72 8.38 -24.27
N VAL A 661 14.50 8.14 -23.23
CA VAL A 661 15.87 7.63 -23.36
C VAL A 661 15.83 6.18 -23.83
N PRO A 662 16.46 5.84 -24.97
CA PRO A 662 16.42 4.49 -25.50
C PRO A 662 17.01 3.45 -24.54
N HIS A 663 16.39 2.27 -24.48
CA HIS A 663 16.92 1.07 -23.82
C HIS A 663 17.31 1.33 -22.35
N HIS A 664 16.42 2.03 -21.64
CA HIS A 664 16.57 2.41 -20.23
C HIS A 664 17.88 3.16 -19.90
N GLY A 665 18.56 3.72 -20.90
CA GLY A 665 19.88 4.34 -20.74
C GLY A 665 21.06 3.36 -20.74
N SER A 666 20.95 2.24 -21.46
CA SER A 666 22.03 1.28 -21.70
C SER A 666 23.23 1.88 -22.42
N ASN A 667 24.43 1.37 -22.13
CA ASN A 667 25.65 1.73 -22.88
C ASN A 667 25.60 1.30 -24.36
N THR A 668 24.66 0.43 -24.73
CA THR A 668 24.43 0.00 -26.11
C THR A 668 23.52 0.96 -26.88
N SER A 669 23.02 2.03 -26.25
CA SER A 669 22.12 3.01 -26.87
C SER A 669 22.57 4.46 -26.59
N SER A 670 21.74 5.41 -27.02
CA SER A 670 21.91 6.85 -26.85
C SER A 670 23.22 7.37 -27.45
N SER A 671 23.48 7.04 -28.72
CA SER A 671 24.67 7.53 -29.43
C SER A 671 24.69 9.05 -29.50
N LEU A 672 25.90 9.64 -29.51
CA LEU A 672 26.03 11.10 -29.63
C LEU A 672 25.34 11.66 -30.89
N PRO A 673 25.41 11.01 -32.08
CA PRO A 673 24.63 11.43 -33.24
C PRO A 673 23.13 11.48 -32.98
N LEU A 674 22.53 10.49 -32.31
CA LEU A 674 21.10 10.52 -31.98
C LEU A 674 20.78 11.75 -31.11
N ILE A 675 21.49 11.91 -29.99
CA ILE A 675 21.24 12.99 -29.03
C ILE A 675 21.37 14.36 -29.71
N GLN A 676 22.41 14.56 -30.51
CA GLN A 676 22.63 15.82 -31.23
C GLN A 676 21.58 16.09 -32.30
N ARG A 677 21.05 15.06 -32.97
CA ARG A 677 20.02 15.23 -34.01
C ARG A 677 18.63 15.44 -33.44
N VAL A 678 18.33 14.82 -32.30
CA VAL A 678 17.08 15.10 -31.58
C VAL A 678 17.08 16.54 -31.06
N ASN A 679 18.23 17.04 -30.57
CA ASN A 679 18.41 18.44 -30.13
C ASN A 679 17.31 18.92 -29.16
N GLY A 680 16.89 18.04 -28.26
CA GLY A 680 15.83 18.28 -27.30
C GLY A 680 16.30 18.99 -26.04
N LYS A 681 15.37 19.17 -25.11
CA LYS A 681 15.60 19.86 -23.83
C LYS A 681 15.57 18.92 -22.63
N VAL A 682 14.87 17.80 -22.73
CA VAL A 682 14.63 16.89 -21.61
C VAL A 682 14.77 15.43 -22.07
N ALA A 683 15.43 14.63 -21.24
CA ALA A 683 15.62 13.20 -21.41
C ALA A 683 14.90 12.47 -20.27
N LEU A 684 13.94 11.60 -20.62
CA LEU A 684 13.12 10.81 -19.69
C LEU A 684 13.55 9.35 -19.70
N ALA A 685 14.09 8.84 -18.59
CA ALA A 685 14.55 7.46 -18.48
C ALA A 685 13.67 6.64 -17.52
N SER A 686 12.99 5.63 -18.05
CA SER A 686 12.32 4.63 -17.22
C SER A 686 13.33 3.55 -16.82
N ALA A 687 13.53 3.34 -15.52
CA ALA A 687 14.41 2.31 -15.00
C ALA A 687 13.99 1.93 -13.57
N SER A 688 14.37 0.74 -13.11
CA SER A 688 14.30 0.44 -11.68
C SER A 688 15.61 0.84 -10.99
N ARG A 689 15.52 1.33 -9.75
CA ARG A 689 16.69 1.59 -8.90
C ARG A 689 17.60 0.36 -8.77
N TYR A 690 16.99 -0.82 -8.72
CA TYR A 690 17.68 -2.09 -8.49
C TYR A 690 17.49 -3.04 -9.67
N ASN A 691 18.18 -2.77 -10.77
CA ASN A 691 18.23 -3.69 -11.91
C ASN A 691 19.59 -4.42 -11.99
N ALA A 692 19.60 -5.59 -12.63
CA ALA A 692 20.80 -6.40 -12.80
C ALA A 692 21.82 -5.75 -13.76
N TRP A 693 21.34 -4.91 -14.69
CA TRP A 693 22.10 -4.32 -15.79
C TRP A 693 22.77 -2.99 -15.45
N ARG A 694 22.53 -2.45 -14.24
CA ARG A 694 23.10 -1.21 -13.76
C ARG A 694 22.71 0.03 -14.57
N LEU A 695 21.43 0.08 -14.95
CA LEU A 695 20.82 1.14 -15.76
C LEU A 695 20.12 2.19 -14.88
N PRO A 696 20.07 3.47 -15.30
CA PRO A 696 20.74 4.01 -16.47
C PRO A 696 22.27 4.07 -16.28
N SER A 697 23.04 3.89 -17.36
CA SER A 697 24.49 4.02 -17.27
C SER A 697 24.89 5.47 -16.98
N ASN A 698 25.80 5.68 -16.02
CA ASN A 698 26.41 6.99 -15.76
C ASN A 698 27.02 7.62 -17.02
N LYS A 699 27.58 6.82 -17.93
CA LYS A 699 28.13 7.32 -19.20
C LYS A 699 27.06 7.91 -20.11
N VAL A 700 25.87 7.31 -20.14
CA VAL A 700 24.73 7.78 -20.94
C VAL A 700 24.14 9.04 -20.30
N LYS A 701 23.90 9.03 -18.99
CA LYS A 701 23.43 10.20 -18.24
C LYS A 701 24.33 11.41 -18.45
N HIS A 702 25.64 11.25 -18.30
CA HIS A 702 26.60 12.33 -18.56
C HIS A 702 26.59 12.80 -20.02
N ARG A 703 26.43 11.90 -20.99
CA ARG A 703 26.35 12.27 -22.41
C ARG A 703 25.16 13.20 -22.68
N TYR A 704 23.99 12.89 -22.12
CA TYR A 704 22.81 13.77 -22.22
C TYR A 704 23.05 15.12 -21.55
N GLN A 705 23.58 15.13 -20.32
CA GLN A 705 23.88 16.35 -19.58
C GLN A 705 24.88 17.25 -20.32
N GLN A 706 25.91 16.67 -20.95
CA GLN A 706 26.88 17.41 -21.78
C GLN A 706 26.26 18.02 -23.03
N GLN A 707 25.17 17.45 -23.55
CA GLN A 707 24.39 18.02 -24.65
C GLN A 707 23.28 18.97 -24.16
N GLY A 708 23.26 19.33 -22.87
CA GLY A 708 22.35 20.32 -22.30
C GLY A 708 20.94 19.79 -21.99
N TYR A 709 20.73 18.47 -21.98
CA TYR A 709 19.45 17.89 -21.59
C TYR A 709 19.27 17.93 -20.07
N GLN A 710 18.07 18.32 -19.63
CA GLN A 710 17.61 18.01 -18.28
C GLN A 710 17.30 16.51 -18.21
N TRP A 711 18.01 15.78 -17.35
CA TRP A 711 17.82 14.35 -17.13
C TRP A 711 16.81 14.10 -16.02
N LEU A 712 15.82 13.23 -16.27
CA LEU A 712 14.84 12.76 -15.30
C LEU A 712 14.70 11.24 -15.43
N ASP A 713 14.68 10.53 -14.31
CA ASP A 713 14.53 9.09 -14.23
C ASP A 713 13.50 8.64 -13.16
N THR A 714 12.76 7.57 -13.45
CA THR A 714 11.71 7.10 -12.53
C THR A 714 12.20 6.74 -11.13
N PRO A 715 13.42 6.21 -10.90
CA PRO A 715 13.92 5.96 -9.55
C PRO A 715 13.93 7.22 -8.67
N HIS A 716 14.43 8.35 -9.18
CA HIS A 716 14.55 9.57 -8.39
C HIS A 716 13.25 10.37 -8.39
N GLN A 717 12.51 10.38 -9.49
CA GLN A 717 11.33 11.23 -9.65
C GLN A 717 9.99 10.54 -9.35
N GLY A 718 9.94 9.20 -9.28
CA GLY A 718 8.68 8.45 -9.38
C GLY A 718 8.01 8.69 -10.73
N GLN A 719 6.68 8.71 -10.77
CA GLN A 719 5.93 9.17 -11.93
C GLN A 719 6.39 10.57 -12.37
N VAL A 720 6.73 10.71 -13.65
CA VAL A 720 7.03 12.01 -14.28
C VAL A 720 5.87 12.40 -15.17
N THR A 721 5.31 13.59 -14.95
CA THR A 721 4.21 14.15 -15.75
C THR A 721 4.71 15.37 -16.50
N VAL A 722 4.46 15.41 -17.80
CA VAL A 722 4.75 16.54 -18.67
C VAL A 722 3.43 17.09 -19.20
N ASN A 723 3.10 18.32 -18.81
CA ASN A 723 1.92 19.02 -19.30
C ASN A 723 2.34 19.97 -20.42
N PHE A 724 1.72 19.85 -21.58
CA PHE A 724 1.91 20.75 -22.71
C PHE A 724 0.70 21.68 -22.84
N SER A 725 0.97 22.95 -23.08
CA SER A 725 -0.03 24.02 -23.21
C SER A 725 0.43 25.05 -24.25
N ALA A 726 -0.45 25.97 -24.61
CA ALA A 726 -0.10 27.10 -25.49
C ALA A 726 1.02 28.00 -24.94
N GLN A 727 1.24 28.00 -23.62
CA GLN A 727 2.29 28.79 -22.95
C GLN A 727 3.63 28.06 -22.87
N GLY A 728 3.71 26.83 -23.39
CA GLY A 728 4.88 25.94 -23.29
C GLY A 728 4.56 24.68 -22.50
N TRP A 729 5.61 24.04 -21.98
CA TRP A 729 5.50 22.77 -21.26
C TRP A 729 6.01 22.89 -19.81
N ARG A 730 5.43 22.10 -18.91
CA ARG A 730 5.82 22.02 -17.50
C ARG A 730 5.94 20.58 -17.07
N ILE A 731 7.02 20.28 -16.35
CA ILE A 731 7.27 18.96 -15.79
C ILE A 731 6.97 18.97 -14.29
N SER A 732 6.31 17.93 -13.82
CA SER A 732 6.14 17.63 -12.40
C SER A 732 6.53 16.19 -12.09
N SER A 733 7.31 16.00 -11.03
CA SER A 733 7.70 14.68 -10.51
C SER A 733 7.00 14.37 -9.19
N LEU A 734 6.50 13.14 -9.06
CA LEU A 734 5.73 12.76 -7.88
C LEU A 734 6.60 12.67 -6.63
N ARG A 735 7.79 12.07 -6.71
CA ARG A 735 8.66 11.85 -5.54
C ARG A 735 9.34 13.13 -5.04
N GLU A 736 9.82 13.98 -5.94
CA GLU A 736 10.62 15.16 -5.56
C GLU A 736 9.77 16.42 -5.35
N GLN A 737 8.68 16.62 -6.12
CA GLN A 737 7.95 17.89 -6.11
C GLN A 737 6.58 17.80 -5.44
N ILE A 738 5.83 16.71 -5.64
CA ILE A 738 4.44 16.60 -5.16
C ILE A 738 4.37 15.89 -3.79
N LEU A 739 5.08 14.77 -3.64
CA LEU A 739 5.16 13.98 -2.41
C LEU A 739 6.62 13.83 -1.92
N PRO A 740 7.34 14.95 -1.67
CA PRO A 740 8.65 14.89 -1.03
C PRO A 740 8.42 14.49 0.42
N ARG A 741 8.56 13.19 0.72
CA ARG A 741 8.42 12.62 2.06
C ARG A 741 9.74 11.99 2.46
N TRP A 742 10.11 12.08 3.73
CA TRP A 742 11.38 11.55 4.22
C TRP A 742 11.54 10.04 3.95
N TYR A 743 10.44 9.30 3.99
CA TYR A 743 10.41 7.86 3.72
C TYR A 743 10.41 7.52 2.21
N HIS A 744 10.27 8.52 1.32
CA HIS A 744 10.44 8.37 -0.13
C HIS A 744 11.85 8.73 -0.61
N GLN A 745 12.65 9.37 0.24
CA GLN A 745 14.01 9.79 -0.11
C GLN A 745 14.88 8.59 -0.49
N TRP A 746 15.99 8.88 -1.15
CA TRP A 746 16.98 7.88 -1.49
C TRP A 746 17.87 7.58 -0.28
N PHE A 747 17.67 6.43 0.36
CA PHE A 747 18.51 5.96 1.48
C PHE A 747 19.28 4.69 1.10
N GLY A 748 20.46 4.50 1.70
CA GLY A 748 21.41 3.44 1.35
C GLY A 748 22.44 3.88 0.31
N VAL A 749 22.92 2.93 -0.51
CA VAL A 749 23.96 3.20 -1.52
C VAL A 749 23.55 4.36 -2.46
N PRO A 750 24.36 5.44 -2.54
CA PRO A 750 24.02 6.66 -3.27
C PRO A 750 24.27 6.58 -4.77
N VAL A 751 25.12 5.63 -5.21
CA VAL A 751 25.33 5.34 -6.62
C VAL A 751 24.43 4.16 -6.99
N ASP A 752 23.81 4.20 -8.16
CA ASP A 752 23.14 3.03 -8.70
C ASP A 752 24.05 1.81 -8.53
N ASN A 753 23.46 0.70 -8.11
CA ASN A 753 24.05 -0.64 -7.91
C ASN A 753 24.55 -0.95 -6.51
N GLY A 754 23.69 -1.66 -5.77
CA GLY A 754 24.12 -2.40 -4.58
C GLY A 754 25.14 -3.48 -4.85
#